data_AF-A0A2G5VM03-F1
#
_entry.id   AF-A0A2G5VM03-F1
#
_cell.length_a   1.000
_cell.length_b   1.000
_cell.length_c   1.000
_cell.angle_alpha   90.00
_cell.angle_beta   90.00
_cell.angle_gamma   90.00
#
_symmetry.space_group_name_H-M   'P 1'
#
loop_
_entity.id
_entity.type
_entity.pdbx_description
1 polymer ?
#
loop_
_entity_poly.entity_id
_entity_poly.type
_entity_poly.pdbx_seq_one_letter_code
_entity_poly.pdbx_strand_id
1 'polypeptide(L)'
;MFRSDGNPLYLNRVVSGQSKYLPQPRSIDNLTCAETENGTYQWYYYGSPLPDLSLSCIADEDSCQCPSIIINGFPTVSSRMRSDPNRCGYFNASCERPEGTYPFMFSDDTYAIITGTSSSVFQYDDLMCLKEEDGAFNWYYANLRMPNPSLSCASEVQIYGEVSYGLCEYFKSLNEAADFEWYHRQGNYENALFGESRWVHFYTLNELILGCADDEFDPIVFSENNDPILMTGDRNARTVRCIDHPLDSKVKIWIARGNRVINPAVACVKLEIQKDDVPMNGCQCPPIKHIDASGIIQMDSHTSWLARKPIIRASLVVDSNCEVSFNAALLGPMDFQLMLLRDEAPPIFMRRFSKDDIKPAKVALTDLTCRKVGNAYQWDYGSSKITDKTLYMTTQVNQDDCSCVDFNTGPGITMTKVNGSCDMLHFHCDNDQYGVKIEYKPIGGPDSVLVNHEIVRGFSNEMTLVEANCFNFDWRIHGEVVTGLTATCADVKQENTVYYNSFARSCPCNQPAIFESPKEEDQQEFWEEFSFLYPGSEKYKDRAPRNLQMRSLPNECRMEFTCQEDDTLVVFKMNSEPMVFPAGKKPDMRCVSPPIAQNLQTEKYWWIDNQMVAMPVFACFSRIAEVDDPEIDMNGCRCPQINYIDQEGIRSLGNQSSWLAGKETRKPKITVSAKCEIVIYKSGLNIQDHNIVLFRKEAPPLFMRRYSTSQPSSLRLNDLVCNEENHWEYEGGLVSKDPISLAVQLNTGSCSCEKLENTSNLTITENNGVCDDLQLECPTPGNWIMLPPMGILFSSPLRSANVICADGQWYSNGYPLDSPTVQCFDPTDVFKDFIEACRCTPVQIHNKTSYDYLSKELDKKNILADRIFDAGEGEHQISNCEFSYACPDDYEPVVFSIERDPRIFPLGETLSLKCVDPPFAQGQKTDKFWWSGDLMETFVQVTCVKKIE
;
A
#
# COMPACT_ATOMS: atom_id res chain seq x y z
N MET A 1 -11.89 18.78 17.68
CA MET A 1 -12.48 19.07 16.37
C MET A 1 -11.59 18.39 15.37
N PHE A 2 -12.08 17.30 14.83
CA PHE A 2 -11.39 16.40 13.92
C PHE A 2 -12.13 16.42 12.59
N ARG A 3 -11.39 16.15 11.53
CA ARG A 3 -11.92 15.89 10.19
C ARG A 3 -11.55 14.45 9.83
N SER A 4 -12.40 13.80 9.06
CA SER A 4 -12.13 12.50 8.44
C SER A 4 -11.04 12.58 7.37
N ASP A 5 -10.87 13.76 6.74
CA ASP A 5 -9.91 14.01 5.66
C ASP A 5 -8.83 15.06 6.00
N GLY A 6 -8.70 15.43 7.28
CA GLY A 6 -7.82 16.54 7.65
C GLY A 6 -7.51 16.65 9.13
N ASN A 7 -6.62 17.59 9.43
CA ASN A 7 -5.99 17.73 10.73
C ASN A 7 -6.93 18.23 11.83
N PRO A 8 -6.69 17.88 13.11
CA PRO A 8 -7.46 18.43 14.22
C PRO A 8 -7.37 19.96 14.24
N LEU A 9 -8.51 20.60 14.01
CA LEU A 9 -8.66 22.06 13.98
C LEU A 9 -8.76 22.67 15.38
N TYR A 10 -9.07 21.87 16.40
CA TYR A 10 -9.26 22.30 17.78
C TYR A 10 -9.14 21.14 18.76
N LEU A 11 -8.42 21.31 19.87
CA LEU A 11 -8.30 20.32 20.93
C LEU A 11 -8.63 20.93 22.29
N ASN A 12 -9.80 20.65 22.85
CA ASN A 12 -10.11 21.09 24.21
C ASN A 12 -9.37 20.21 25.23
N ARG A 13 -8.30 20.74 25.84
CA ARG A 13 -7.52 20.02 26.86
C ARG A 13 -8.19 20.18 28.23
N VAL A 14 -8.74 19.09 28.77
CA VAL A 14 -9.23 19.05 30.16
C VAL A 14 -8.10 18.54 31.06
N VAL A 15 -7.77 19.29 32.11
CA VAL A 15 -6.65 18.94 32.99
C VAL A 15 -7.13 18.83 34.43
N SER A 16 -6.89 17.66 35.03
CA SER A 16 -7.32 17.31 36.41
C SER A 16 -8.83 17.57 36.66
N GLY A 17 -9.68 17.23 35.68
CA GLY A 17 -11.14 17.42 35.77
C GLY A 17 -11.61 18.88 35.73
N GLN A 18 -10.72 19.82 35.41
CA GLN A 18 -11.05 21.25 35.26
C GLN A 18 -10.69 21.72 33.85
N SER A 19 -11.63 22.35 33.15
CA SER A 19 -11.31 23.20 32.00
C SER A 19 -10.67 24.48 32.56
N LYS A 20 -9.35 24.66 32.37
CA LYS A 20 -8.58 25.68 33.11
C LYS A 20 -8.32 26.99 32.35
N TYR A 21 -8.84 27.17 31.15
CA TYR A 21 -8.43 28.27 30.28
C TYR A 21 -9.36 29.48 30.39
N LEU A 22 -10.68 29.27 30.27
CA LEU A 22 -11.72 30.30 30.36
C LEU A 22 -13.05 29.66 30.84
N PRO A 23 -14.00 30.46 31.39
CA PRO A 23 -15.33 29.95 31.75
C PRO A 23 -16.03 29.30 30.55
N GLN A 24 -16.50 28.06 30.72
CA GLN A 24 -17.32 27.34 29.73
C GLN A 24 -18.81 27.62 30.00
N PRO A 25 -19.68 27.63 28.97
CA PRO A 25 -19.41 27.30 27.55
C PRO A 25 -18.80 28.46 26.74
N ARG A 26 -17.96 28.15 25.73
CA ARG A 26 -17.41 29.12 24.77
C ARG A 26 -17.93 28.83 23.35
N SER A 27 -18.14 29.89 22.56
CA SER A 27 -18.30 29.79 21.11
C SER A 27 -16.96 29.51 20.43
N ILE A 28 -16.93 28.56 19.50
CA ILE A 28 -15.79 28.33 18.61
C ILE A 28 -15.85 29.37 17.48
N ASP A 29 -15.45 30.61 17.77
CA ASP A 29 -15.39 31.78 16.86
C ASP A 29 -16.26 31.68 15.58
N ASN A 30 -15.64 31.61 14.39
CA ASN A 30 -16.31 31.56 13.08
C ASN A 30 -16.78 30.16 12.68
N LEU A 31 -16.98 29.24 13.63
CA LEU A 31 -17.67 27.98 13.37
C LEU A 31 -19.18 28.25 13.28
N THR A 32 -19.71 28.21 12.07
CA THR A 32 -21.12 28.55 11.80
C THR A 32 -21.77 27.44 11.01
N CYS A 33 -23.03 27.15 11.29
CA CYS A 33 -23.84 26.29 10.45
C CYS A 33 -24.62 27.22 9.50
N ALA A 34 -24.44 27.05 8.19
CA ALA A 34 -25.09 27.87 7.19
C ALA A 34 -25.72 26.99 6.11
N GLU A 35 -26.81 27.49 5.53
CA GLU A 35 -27.48 26.86 4.41
C GLU A 35 -26.60 26.99 3.16
N THR A 36 -26.34 25.87 2.50
CA THR A 36 -25.63 25.76 1.22
C THR A 36 -26.57 26.15 0.07
N GLU A 37 -26.03 26.27 -1.15
CA GLU A 37 -26.83 26.63 -2.34
C GLU A 37 -27.92 25.60 -2.68
N ASN A 38 -27.75 24.34 -2.30
CA ASN A 38 -28.74 23.27 -2.49
C ASN A 38 -29.76 23.16 -1.33
N GLY A 39 -29.76 24.10 -0.38
CA GLY A 39 -30.70 24.14 0.75
C GLY A 39 -30.35 23.17 1.90
N THR A 40 -29.23 22.46 1.81
CA THR A 40 -28.71 21.67 2.94
C THR A 40 -27.95 22.57 3.92
N TYR A 41 -27.67 22.08 5.13
CA TYR A 41 -26.94 22.85 6.14
C TYR A 41 -25.56 22.22 6.34
N GLN A 42 -24.52 23.03 6.25
CA GLN A 42 -23.15 22.59 6.46
C GLN A 42 -22.45 23.47 7.50
N TRP A 43 -21.55 22.86 8.26
CA TRP A 43 -20.66 23.61 9.12
C TRP A 43 -19.59 24.30 8.28
N TYR A 44 -19.31 25.56 8.58
CA TYR A 44 -18.25 26.35 8.00
C TYR A 44 -17.32 26.81 9.10
N TYR A 45 -16.02 26.72 8.87
CA TYR A 45 -15.01 27.31 9.72
C TYR A 45 -14.18 28.30 8.91
N TYR A 46 -14.23 29.58 9.31
CA TYR A 46 -13.63 30.69 8.55
C TYR A 46 -14.03 30.68 7.07
N GLY A 47 -15.32 30.44 6.81
CA GLY A 47 -15.92 30.45 5.49
C GLY A 47 -15.63 29.23 4.63
N SER A 48 -14.92 28.22 5.15
CA SER A 48 -14.67 26.97 4.43
C SER A 48 -15.56 25.84 4.96
N PRO A 49 -16.19 25.06 4.07
CA PRO A 49 -17.07 23.97 4.46
C PRO A 49 -16.30 22.87 5.21
N LEU A 50 -16.93 22.32 6.25
CA LEU A 50 -16.48 21.19 7.06
C LEU A 50 -17.50 20.04 6.91
N PRO A 51 -17.32 19.15 5.92
CA PRO A 51 -18.27 18.08 5.63
C PRO A 51 -18.33 17.00 6.73
N ASP A 52 -17.31 16.92 7.58
CA ASP A 52 -16.99 15.77 8.42
C ASP A 52 -16.62 16.17 9.86
N LEU A 53 -17.21 17.26 10.33
CA LEU A 53 -16.97 17.83 11.65
C LEU A 53 -17.20 16.80 12.77
N SER A 54 -16.12 16.37 13.41
CA SER A 54 -16.17 15.49 14.58
C SER A 54 -15.62 16.20 15.83
N LEU A 55 -16.23 15.97 16.98
CA LEU A 55 -15.77 16.50 18.27
C LEU A 55 -15.31 15.35 19.16
N SER A 56 -14.09 15.45 19.68
CA SER A 56 -13.56 14.50 20.67
C SER A 56 -12.79 15.26 21.75
N CYS A 57 -12.71 14.64 22.93
CA CYS A 57 -11.98 15.10 24.09
C CYS A 57 -10.75 14.21 24.27
N ILE A 58 -9.55 14.79 24.23
CA ILE A 58 -8.31 14.06 24.49
C ILE A 58 -7.86 14.32 25.92
N ALA A 59 -7.70 13.25 26.69
CA ALA A 59 -7.09 13.29 28.02
C ALA A 59 -5.57 13.17 27.87
N ASP A 60 -4.86 14.21 28.28
CA ASP A 60 -3.39 14.28 28.16
C ASP A 60 -2.66 13.61 29.35
N GLU A 61 -3.18 12.49 29.82
CA GLU A 61 -2.69 11.81 31.04
C GLU A 61 -1.30 11.20 30.86
N ASP A 62 -0.93 10.90 29.61
CA ASP A 62 0.31 10.22 29.24
C ASP A 62 1.40 11.17 28.75
N SER A 63 1.25 12.49 28.93
CA SER A 63 2.20 13.47 28.40
C SER A 63 3.63 13.31 28.90
N CYS A 64 3.80 12.71 30.08
CA CYS A 64 5.10 12.39 30.64
C CYS A 64 5.65 11.03 30.23
N GLN A 65 4.89 10.24 29.44
CA GLN A 65 5.38 9.00 28.82
C GLN A 65 6.14 9.27 27.52
N CYS A 66 5.95 10.44 26.91
CA CYS A 66 6.73 10.87 25.76
C CYS A 66 8.20 11.17 26.11
N PRO A 67 9.10 11.16 25.11
CA PRO A 67 10.48 11.61 25.27
C PRO A 67 10.57 12.99 25.92
N SER A 68 11.57 13.22 26.78
CA SER A 68 11.73 14.53 27.41
C SER A 68 12.09 15.59 26.38
N ILE A 69 11.45 16.76 26.46
CA ILE A 69 11.78 17.90 25.60
C ILE A 69 13.13 18.46 26.04
N ILE A 70 14.11 18.47 25.15
CA ILE A 70 15.47 18.93 25.47
C ILE A 70 15.49 20.46 25.49
N ILE A 71 15.93 21.07 26.60
CA ILE A 71 15.97 22.53 26.75
C ILE A 71 17.41 23.02 26.53
N ASN A 72 17.66 23.66 25.39
CA ASN A 72 18.98 24.15 24.96
C ASN A 72 18.97 25.68 24.80
N GLY A 73 20.10 26.38 24.94
CA GLY A 73 20.18 27.80 24.54
C GLY A 73 19.44 28.81 25.44
N PHE A 74 19.31 28.54 26.74
CA PHE A 74 18.75 29.44 27.77
C PHE A 74 17.26 29.89 27.66
N PRO A 75 16.31 29.09 27.13
CA PRO A 75 14.89 29.40 27.34
C PRO A 75 14.49 29.11 28.78
N THR A 76 13.79 30.06 29.41
CA THR A 76 13.12 29.86 30.69
C THR A 76 11.82 29.13 30.45
N VAL A 77 11.72 27.88 30.92
CA VAL A 77 10.49 27.08 30.86
C VAL A 77 9.81 27.08 32.22
N SER A 78 8.51 27.31 32.25
CA SER A 78 7.72 27.21 33.47
C SER A 78 6.42 26.46 33.24
N SER A 79 6.17 25.41 34.04
CA SER A 79 4.92 24.68 33.98
C SER A 79 3.74 25.62 34.26
N ARG A 80 2.75 25.59 33.37
CA ARG A 80 1.50 26.34 33.52
C ARG A 80 0.59 25.72 34.58
N MET A 81 0.86 24.47 34.98
CA MET A 81 0.03 23.74 35.94
C MET A 81 0.86 22.96 36.94
N ARG A 82 1.60 23.68 37.79
CA ARG A 82 2.46 23.09 38.84
C ARG A 82 1.76 22.10 39.78
N SER A 83 0.43 22.13 39.88
CA SER A 83 -0.36 21.23 40.71
C SER A 83 -0.55 19.83 40.12
N ASP A 84 -0.27 19.62 38.83
CA ASP A 84 -0.41 18.33 38.13
C ASP A 84 0.94 17.92 37.51
N PRO A 85 1.71 17.02 38.15
CA PRO A 85 3.05 16.64 37.70
C PRO A 85 3.06 15.76 36.45
N ASN A 86 1.91 15.21 36.02
CA ASN A 86 1.81 14.32 34.85
C ASN A 86 1.63 15.09 33.53
N ARG A 87 1.94 16.40 33.52
CA ARG A 87 1.65 17.34 32.42
C ARG A 87 2.95 17.95 31.84
N CYS A 88 3.80 17.09 31.30
CA CYS A 88 5.12 17.44 30.78
C CYS A 88 5.07 18.32 29.51
N GLY A 89 3.97 18.26 28.74
CA GLY A 89 3.78 19.06 27.53
C GLY A 89 3.05 20.40 27.73
N TYR A 90 2.87 20.89 28.96
CA TYR A 90 2.06 22.10 29.22
C TYR A 90 2.84 23.19 29.98
N PHE A 91 3.51 24.05 29.22
CA PHE A 91 4.46 25.03 29.75
C PHE A 91 4.45 26.37 29.00
N ASN A 92 4.92 27.41 29.69
CA ASN A 92 5.30 28.68 29.11
C ASN A 92 6.80 28.65 28.81
N ALA A 93 7.20 29.25 27.69
CA ALA A 93 8.59 29.47 27.33
C ALA A 93 8.88 30.97 27.11
N SER A 94 10.09 31.40 27.42
CA SER A 94 10.58 32.75 27.15
C SER A 94 12.09 32.77 27.04
N CYS A 95 12.67 33.74 26.34
CA CYS A 95 14.11 33.88 26.19
C CYS A 95 14.68 35.01 27.07
N GLU A 96 15.75 34.74 27.80
CA GLU A 96 16.43 35.71 28.67
C GLU A 96 17.37 36.66 27.87
N ARG A 97 16.83 37.41 26.90
CA ARG A 97 17.49 38.49 26.09
C ARG A 97 18.71 38.05 25.25
N PRO A 98 18.73 38.32 23.94
CA PRO A 98 18.56 39.65 23.33
C PRO A 98 17.12 40.00 22.90
N GLU A 99 16.86 41.28 22.62
CA GLU A 99 15.65 41.69 21.89
C GLU A 99 15.61 40.97 20.54
N GLY A 100 14.44 40.43 20.16
CA GLY A 100 14.26 39.71 18.89
C GLY A 100 14.69 38.24 18.92
N THR A 101 14.88 37.63 20.10
CA THR A 101 14.96 36.17 20.22
C THR A 101 13.69 35.57 20.79
N TYR A 102 13.38 34.38 20.29
CA TYR A 102 12.16 33.64 20.58
C TYR A 102 12.50 32.18 20.89
N PRO A 103 11.73 31.51 21.76
CA PRO A 103 11.97 30.11 22.08
C PRO A 103 11.37 29.28 20.96
N PHE A 104 12.17 28.78 20.03
CA PHE A 104 11.78 27.88 18.95
C PHE A 104 11.80 26.42 19.40
N MET A 105 10.85 25.64 18.90
CA MET A 105 10.81 24.19 19.03
C MET A 105 11.36 23.54 17.78
N PHE A 106 12.38 22.71 17.96
CA PHE A 106 13.05 21.96 16.90
C PHE A 106 12.69 20.48 17.07
N SER A 107 12.71 19.74 15.98
CA SER A 107 12.61 18.28 15.96
C SER A 107 13.43 17.76 14.78
N ASP A 108 13.77 16.48 14.81
CA ASP A 108 14.65 15.86 13.80
C ASP A 108 14.04 15.92 12.38
N ASP A 109 12.71 15.94 12.26
CA ASP A 109 11.99 15.82 10.99
C ASP A 109 11.18 17.07 10.60
N THR A 110 11.32 18.17 11.33
CA THR A 110 10.49 19.37 11.11
C THR A 110 11.34 20.62 11.10
N TYR A 111 10.85 21.66 10.42
CA TYR A 111 11.50 22.95 10.55
C TYR A 111 11.24 23.51 11.94
N ALA A 112 12.04 24.49 12.36
CA ALA A 112 11.83 25.15 13.64
C ALA A 112 10.42 25.76 13.71
N ILE A 113 9.69 25.42 14.76
CA ILE A 113 8.34 25.88 15.04
C ILE A 113 8.40 26.94 16.12
N ILE A 114 7.64 28.01 15.93
CA ILE A 114 7.34 29.00 16.95
C ILE A 114 5.82 29.09 17.05
N THR A 115 5.31 29.63 18.15
CA THR A 115 3.87 29.66 18.47
C THR A 115 3.41 31.10 18.61
N GLY A 116 2.52 31.52 17.70
CA GLY A 116 2.13 32.92 17.58
C GLY A 116 1.68 33.48 18.90
N THR A 117 2.11 34.69 19.24
CA THR A 117 1.81 35.26 20.56
C THR A 117 1.57 36.75 20.50
N SER A 118 0.61 37.21 21.30
CA SER A 118 0.40 38.64 21.56
C SER A 118 1.19 39.13 22.77
N SER A 119 2.12 38.33 23.31
CA SER A 119 2.86 38.60 24.53
C SER A 119 4.33 38.19 24.43
N SER A 120 5.17 38.57 25.41
CA SER A 120 6.57 38.13 25.47
C SER A 120 6.74 36.70 26.00
N VAL A 121 5.63 35.97 26.19
CA VAL A 121 5.60 34.60 26.70
C VAL A 121 4.98 33.72 25.60
N PHE A 122 5.70 32.66 25.25
CA PHE A 122 5.32 31.71 24.22
C PHE A 122 4.68 30.49 24.86
N GLN A 123 3.62 29.97 24.25
CA GLN A 123 2.81 28.89 24.78
C GLN A 123 2.59 27.83 23.71
N TYR A 124 3.05 26.61 23.99
CA TYR A 124 2.97 25.47 23.08
C TYR A 124 1.74 24.61 23.40
N ASP A 125 0.56 25.23 23.38
CA ASP A 125 -0.67 24.60 23.89
C ASP A 125 -1.14 23.40 23.05
N ASP A 126 -0.69 23.34 21.80
CA ASP A 126 -1.00 22.26 20.84
C ASP A 126 0.02 21.14 20.83
N LEU A 127 1.01 21.20 21.73
CA LEU A 127 1.93 20.10 21.93
C LEU A 127 1.23 18.99 22.73
N MET A 128 1.07 17.83 22.10
CA MET A 128 0.41 16.65 22.67
C MET A 128 1.27 15.41 22.53
N CYS A 129 1.17 14.51 23.50
CA CYS A 129 1.82 13.20 23.47
C CYS A 129 0.80 12.15 23.06
N LEU A 130 1.07 11.39 22.00
CA LEU A 130 0.18 10.35 21.48
C LEU A 130 0.91 9.01 21.41
N LYS A 131 0.16 7.94 21.65
CA LYS A 131 0.63 6.56 21.47
C LYS A 131 0.34 6.09 20.05
N GLU A 132 1.36 5.64 19.34
CA GLU A 132 1.28 5.10 17.98
C GLU A 132 0.91 3.61 17.98
N GLU A 133 0.61 3.05 16.80
CA GLU A 133 0.17 1.65 16.64
C GLU A 133 1.22 0.64 17.09
N ASP A 134 2.50 0.97 16.94
CA ASP A 134 3.66 0.21 17.43
C ASP A 134 3.82 0.26 18.96
N GLY A 135 2.99 1.08 19.63
CA GLY A 135 2.99 1.29 21.05
C GLY A 135 3.94 2.38 21.56
N ALA A 136 4.70 3.03 20.68
CA ALA A 136 5.60 4.12 21.04
C ALA A 136 4.85 5.43 21.32
N PHE A 137 5.39 6.25 22.22
CA PHE A 137 4.85 7.57 22.52
C PHE A 137 5.65 8.66 21.79
N ASN A 138 4.97 9.49 21.00
CA ASN A 138 5.58 10.56 20.23
C ASN A 138 4.88 11.91 20.48
N TRP A 139 5.64 13.00 20.37
CA TRP A 139 5.08 14.34 20.43
C TRP A 139 4.48 14.73 19.08
N TYR A 140 3.41 15.51 19.14
CA TYR A 140 2.76 16.13 17.99
C TYR A 140 2.49 17.59 18.32
N TYR A 141 2.81 18.50 17.40
CA TYR A 141 2.39 19.90 17.47
C TYR A 141 1.29 20.13 16.44
N ALA A 142 0.07 20.38 16.92
CA ALA A 142 -1.16 20.22 16.13
C ALA A 142 -1.29 18.79 15.56
N ASN A 143 -0.86 18.56 14.33
CA ASN A 143 -0.83 17.25 13.68
C ASN A 143 0.54 16.90 13.09
N LEU A 144 1.52 17.79 13.27
CA LEU A 144 2.88 17.57 12.82
C LEU A 144 3.59 16.72 13.87
N ARG A 145 4.08 15.54 13.48
CA ARG A 145 4.86 14.65 14.35
C ARG A 145 6.21 15.33 14.68
N MET A 146 6.58 15.28 15.96
CA MET A 146 7.78 15.93 16.50
C MET A 146 8.63 14.89 17.25
N PRO A 147 9.39 14.02 16.58
CA PRO A 147 10.35 13.14 17.27
C PRO A 147 11.41 13.95 18.02
N ASN A 148 11.75 13.53 19.24
CA ASN A 148 12.83 14.10 20.06
C ASN A 148 12.86 15.65 20.13
N PRO A 149 11.74 16.32 20.48
CA PRO A 149 11.68 17.76 20.37
C PRO A 149 12.67 18.43 21.30
N SER A 150 13.27 19.52 20.83
CA SER A 150 14.11 20.40 21.64
C SER A 150 13.61 21.84 21.56
N LEU A 151 13.87 22.62 22.60
CA LEU A 151 13.48 24.02 22.70
C LEU A 151 14.74 24.86 22.83
N SER A 152 14.92 25.85 21.96
CA SER A 152 16.07 26.77 21.99
C SER A 152 15.73 28.19 21.59
N CYS A 153 16.45 29.16 22.16
CA CYS A 153 16.29 30.57 21.82
C CYS A 153 17.07 30.94 20.55
N ALA A 154 16.38 31.45 19.54
CA ALA A 154 16.98 31.96 18.30
C ALA A 154 16.22 33.20 17.80
N SER A 155 16.80 33.95 16.87
CA SER A 155 16.05 34.99 16.14
C SER A 155 15.45 34.44 14.85
N GLU A 156 14.38 35.06 14.36
CA GLU A 156 13.77 34.68 13.08
C GLU A 156 14.76 34.77 11.92
N VAL A 157 15.63 35.78 11.91
CA VAL A 157 16.67 35.92 10.88
C VAL A 157 17.67 34.75 10.92
N GLN A 158 17.96 34.19 12.11
CA GLN A 158 18.84 33.03 12.22
C GLN A 158 18.18 31.75 11.71
N ILE A 159 16.87 31.64 11.89
CA ILE A 159 16.10 30.44 11.55
C ILE A 159 15.64 30.50 10.10
N TYR A 160 14.93 31.54 9.72
CA TYR A 160 14.26 31.70 8.43
C TYR A 160 15.03 32.59 7.43
N GLY A 161 16.13 33.23 7.84
CA GLY A 161 16.86 34.18 7.00
C GLY A 161 16.21 35.57 6.89
N GLU A 162 14.97 35.71 7.34
CA GLU A 162 14.18 36.95 7.32
C GLU A 162 13.35 37.16 8.60
N VAL A 163 12.76 38.34 8.76
CA VAL A 163 11.91 38.69 9.91
C VAL A 163 10.45 38.30 9.59
N SER A 164 9.72 37.78 10.58
CA SER A 164 8.35 37.31 10.37
C SER A 164 7.33 38.41 10.08
N TYR A 165 6.16 37.97 9.60
CA TYR A 165 5.08 38.85 9.16
C TYR A 165 3.94 38.87 10.19
N GLY A 166 4.11 39.66 11.26
CA GLY A 166 3.02 40.00 12.19
C GLY A 166 2.89 39.09 13.42
N LEU A 167 1.68 38.99 13.98
CA LEU A 167 1.43 38.34 15.29
C LEU A 167 1.27 36.81 15.24
N CYS A 168 1.04 36.24 14.05
CA CYS A 168 1.02 34.78 13.83
C CYS A 168 2.36 34.25 13.31
N GLU A 169 3.42 35.07 13.36
CA GLU A 169 4.79 34.67 13.08
C GLU A 169 5.07 34.45 11.58
N TYR A 170 5.92 33.48 11.28
CA TYR A 170 6.55 33.31 9.98
C TYR A 170 5.51 32.99 8.90
N PHE A 171 5.63 33.73 7.80
CA PHE A 171 4.80 33.56 6.61
C PHE A 171 5.68 33.90 5.40
N LYS A 172 6.03 32.89 4.60
CA LYS A 172 6.99 33.02 3.49
C LYS A 172 6.27 33.27 2.17
N SER A 173 6.91 34.01 1.26
CA SER A 173 6.53 34.04 -0.15
C SER A 173 7.53 33.25 -0.98
N LEU A 174 7.01 32.45 -1.91
CA LEU A 174 7.80 31.70 -2.87
C LEU A 174 7.58 32.34 -4.25
N ASN A 175 8.63 32.93 -4.80
CA ASN A 175 8.64 33.55 -6.12
C ASN A 175 9.50 32.78 -7.11
N GLU A 176 10.37 31.90 -6.62
CA GLU A 176 11.19 31.01 -7.44
C GLU A 176 11.40 29.66 -6.75
N ALA A 177 11.83 28.66 -7.53
CA ALA A 177 12.07 27.32 -7.01
C ALA A 177 13.17 27.27 -5.93
N ALA A 178 14.07 28.27 -5.88
CA ALA A 178 15.08 28.38 -4.84
C ALA A 178 14.48 28.71 -3.46
N ASP A 179 13.27 29.27 -3.41
CA ASP A 179 12.56 29.58 -2.16
C ASP A 179 11.95 28.33 -1.51
N PHE A 180 11.88 27.19 -2.24
CA PHE A 180 11.24 25.96 -1.79
C PHE A 180 12.07 25.22 -0.75
N GLU A 181 11.58 25.24 0.48
CA GLU A 181 11.93 24.27 1.52
C GLU A 181 11.45 22.87 1.13
N TRP A 182 12.01 21.84 1.77
CA TRP A 182 11.72 20.44 1.47
C TRP A 182 10.23 20.09 1.61
N TYR A 183 9.55 20.66 2.60
CA TYR A 183 8.12 20.41 2.85
C TYR A 183 7.18 21.13 1.88
N HIS A 184 7.68 22.10 1.09
CA HIS A 184 6.89 22.71 0.01
C HIS A 184 6.83 21.82 -1.25
N ARG A 185 7.73 20.84 -1.38
CA ARG A 185 7.87 19.98 -2.58
C ARG A 185 6.97 18.77 -2.51
N GLN A 186 5.66 19.02 -2.43
CA GLN A 186 4.65 17.97 -2.32
C GLN A 186 3.87 17.80 -3.63
N GLY A 187 3.76 16.55 -4.10
CA GLY A 187 2.97 16.17 -5.28
C GLY A 187 3.42 16.86 -6.58
N ASN A 188 2.46 17.34 -7.36
CA ASN A 188 2.71 17.94 -8.68
C ASN A 188 3.43 19.30 -8.63
N TYR A 189 3.53 19.92 -7.46
CA TYR A 189 4.00 21.30 -7.32
C TYR A 189 5.52 21.45 -7.33
N GLU A 190 6.26 20.34 -7.24
CA GLU A 190 7.72 20.35 -7.24
C GLU A 190 8.33 20.89 -8.53
N ASN A 191 7.66 20.70 -9.67
CA ASN A 191 8.09 21.20 -10.98
C ASN A 191 7.24 22.36 -11.48
N ALA A 192 6.49 23.00 -10.58
CA ALA A 192 5.61 24.08 -10.98
C ALA A 192 6.43 25.31 -11.40
N LEU A 193 5.91 26.04 -12.39
CA LEU A 193 6.44 27.35 -12.72
C LEU A 193 5.95 28.35 -11.69
N PHE A 194 6.84 29.25 -11.24
CA PHE A 194 6.51 30.29 -10.27
C PHE A 194 6.13 31.59 -10.97
N GLY A 195 5.00 32.13 -10.57
CA GLY A 195 4.53 33.46 -10.93
C GLY A 195 4.77 34.44 -9.80
N GLU A 196 4.68 35.73 -10.11
CA GLU A 196 4.74 36.78 -9.10
C GLU A 196 3.50 36.70 -8.21
N SER A 197 3.72 36.44 -6.92
CA SER A 197 2.68 36.44 -5.91
C SER A 197 2.26 37.87 -5.56
N ARG A 198 0.96 38.13 -5.50
CA ARG A 198 0.38 39.42 -5.08
C ARG A 198 -0.53 39.19 -3.89
N TRP A 199 -0.23 39.81 -2.75
CA TRP A 199 -1.15 39.82 -1.63
C TRP A 199 -1.40 41.21 -1.07
N VAL A 200 -2.60 41.38 -0.51
CA VAL A 200 -2.97 42.59 0.23
C VAL A 200 -3.11 42.21 1.69
N HIS A 201 -2.26 42.81 2.53
CA HIS A 201 -2.32 42.61 3.97
C HIS A 201 -3.26 43.62 4.63
N PHE A 202 -4.28 43.14 5.32
CA PHE A 202 -5.19 43.96 6.10
C PHE A 202 -4.81 43.92 7.58
N TYR A 203 -3.89 44.80 8.00
CA TYR A 203 -3.38 44.87 9.39
C TYR A 203 -4.48 44.98 10.46
N THR A 204 -5.63 45.58 10.13
CA THR A 204 -6.75 45.71 11.08
C THR A 204 -7.55 44.42 11.25
N LEU A 205 -7.47 43.51 10.28
CA LEU A 205 -8.22 42.25 10.25
C LEU A 205 -7.32 41.02 10.44
N ASN A 206 -5.99 41.19 10.41
CA ASN A 206 -5.01 40.11 10.41
C ASN A 206 -5.26 39.08 9.28
N GLU A 207 -5.59 39.59 8.08
CA GLU A 207 -5.92 38.79 6.89
C GLU A 207 -4.92 39.07 5.76
N LEU A 208 -4.53 38.00 5.06
CA LEU A 208 -3.72 38.01 3.85
C LEU A 208 -4.58 37.50 2.68
N ILE A 209 -4.91 38.39 1.74
CA ILE A 209 -5.66 38.00 0.55
C ILE A 209 -4.70 37.71 -0.57
N LEU A 210 -4.73 36.48 -1.07
CA LEU A 210 -3.80 35.99 -2.08
C LEU A 210 -4.34 36.21 -3.49
N GLY A 211 -3.41 36.49 -4.41
CA GLY A 211 -3.66 36.62 -5.82
C GLY A 211 -2.37 36.44 -6.61
N CYS A 212 -2.50 36.24 -7.91
CA CYS A 212 -1.37 36.11 -8.81
C CYS A 212 -1.31 37.30 -9.76
N ALA A 213 -0.10 37.68 -10.17
CA ALA A 213 0.08 38.75 -11.14
C ALA A 213 -0.49 38.41 -12.52
N ASP A 214 -0.47 37.13 -12.86
CA ASP A 214 -0.95 36.54 -14.11
C ASP A 214 -2.03 35.49 -13.80
N ASP A 215 -3.10 35.50 -14.59
CA ASP A 215 -4.26 34.60 -14.45
C ASP A 215 -3.94 33.15 -14.87
N GLU A 216 -2.78 32.90 -15.51
CA GLU A 216 -2.29 31.55 -15.82
C GLU A 216 -1.70 30.80 -14.61
N PHE A 217 -1.58 31.46 -13.46
CA PHE A 217 -1.02 30.89 -12.22
C PHE A 217 -2.09 30.81 -11.13
N ASP A 218 -2.06 29.73 -10.37
CA ASP A 218 -2.94 29.49 -9.25
C ASP A 218 -2.26 29.83 -7.92
N PRO A 219 -2.92 30.55 -7.01
CA PRO A 219 -2.38 30.80 -5.67
C PRO A 219 -2.49 29.54 -4.81
N ILE A 220 -1.37 29.10 -4.25
CA ILE A 220 -1.24 27.92 -3.39
C ILE A 220 -0.65 28.31 -2.04
N VAL A 221 -1.17 27.73 -0.96
CA VAL A 221 -0.57 27.79 0.37
C VAL A 221 0.07 26.44 0.69
N PHE A 222 1.37 26.45 0.92
CA PHE A 222 2.15 25.32 1.41
C PHE A 222 2.29 25.39 2.92
N SER A 223 2.46 24.24 3.56
CA SER A 223 2.61 24.15 5.01
C SER A 223 3.27 22.83 5.40
N GLU A 224 4.01 22.79 6.51
CA GLU A 224 4.67 21.56 6.98
C GLU A 224 3.68 20.45 7.36
N ASN A 225 2.48 20.82 7.77
CA ASN A 225 1.52 19.90 8.37
C ASN A 225 0.34 19.57 7.46
N ASN A 226 0.28 20.10 6.23
CA ASN A 226 -0.80 19.82 5.27
C ASN A 226 -0.27 19.72 3.84
N ASP A 227 -0.97 18.95 3.00
CA ASP A 227 -0.81 19.01 1.55
C ASP A 227 -1.06 20.43 1.01
N PRO A 228 -0.49 20.81 -0.17
CA PRO A 228 -0.61 22.15 -0.69
C PRO A 228 -2.07 22.54 -0.95
N ILE A 229 -2.50 23.67 -0.37
CA ILE A 229 -3.88 24.11 -0.38
C ILE A 229 -4.09 25.08 -1.55
N LEU A 230 -4.86 24.64 -2.56
CA LEU A 230 -5.29 25.49 -3.67
C LEU A 230 -6.27 26.57 -3.19
N MET A 231 -5.90 27.83 -3.38
CA MET A 231 -6.64 29.00 -2.91
C MET A 231 -7.50 29.61 -4.02
N THR A 232 -8.30 28.81 -4.72
CA THR A 232 -9.20 29.28 -5.78
C THR A 232 -10.57 29.69 -5.24
N GLY A 233 -11.27 30.55 -5.98
CA GLY A 233 -12.62 31.02 -5.62
C GLY A 233 -12.69 32.51 -5.28
N ASP A 234 -13.68 32.86 -4.44
CA ASP A 234 -13.97 34.23 -4.04
C ASP A 234 -12.92 34.81 -3.07
N ARG A 235 -13.14 36.05 -2.62
CA ARG A 235 -12.23 36.73 -1.68
C ARG A 235 -11.98 35.89 -0.42
N ASN A 236 -13.02 35.25 0.13
CA ASN A 236 -12.89 34.50 1.38
C ASN A 236 -12.09 33.21 1.19
N ALA A 237 -12.25 32.53 0.05
CA ALA A 237 -11.49 31.34 -0.30
C ALA A 237 -10.01 31.61 -0.57
N ARG A 238 -9.67 32.84 -0.98
CA ARG A 238 -8.29 33.33 -1.21
C ARG A 238 -7.60 33.90 0.03
N THR A 239 -8.24 33.87 1.19
CA THR A 239 -7.73 34.56 2.39
C THR A 239 -7.07 33.59 3.36
N VAL A 240 -5.82 33.87 3.74
CA VAL A 240 -5.15 33.28 4.90
C VAL A 240 -5.33 34.19 6.10
N ARG A 241 -5.72 33.63 7.25
CA ARG A 241 -6.10 34.42 8.43
C ARG A 241 -5.21 34.11 9.62
N CYS A 242 -4.76 35.16 10.29
CA CYS A 242 -4.10 35.08 11.57
C CYS A 242 -5.12 35.33 12.68
N ILE A 243 -5.43 34.30 13.47
CA ILE A 243 -6.54 34.30 14.42
C ILE A 243 -6.07 33.97 15.83
N ASP A 244 -6.90 34.29 16.82
CA ASP A 244 -6.69 33.78 18.18
C ASP A 244 -6.81 32.26 18.22
N HIS A 245 -5.91 31.63 18.96
CA HIS A 245 -6.04 30.22 19.24
C HIS A 245 -7.33 29.99 20.05
N PRO A 246 -8.18 29.02 19.68
CA PRO A 246 -9.45 28.84 20.37
C PRO A 246 -9.30 28.40 21.84
N LEU A 247 -8.11 27.95 22.28
CA LEU A 247 -7.84 27.62 23.69
C LEU A 247 -7.24 28.78 24.51
N ASP A 248 -6.49 29.65 23.88
CA ASP A 248 -5.79 30.75 24.56
C ASP A 248 -5.71 31.95 23.62
N SER A 249 -6.41 33.03 23.96
CA SER A 249 -6.38 34.27 23.17
C SER A 249 -5.02 34.98 23.19
N LYS A 250 -4.04 34.44 23.91
CA LYS A 250 -2.65 34.90 23.84
C LYS A 250 -1.86 34.18 22.76
N VAL A 251 -2.32 33.01 22.34
CA VAL A 251 -1.73 32.25 21.23
C VAL A 251 -2.42 32.64 19.94
N LYS A 252 -1.68 32.71 18.85
CA LYS A 252 -2.14 33.10 17.53
C LYS A 252 -1.77 31.99 16.54
N ILE A 253 -2.66 31.68 15.59
CA ILE A 253 -2.45 30.63 14.60
C ILE A 253 -2.85 31.07 13.19
N TRP A 254 -2.23 30.47 12.19
CA TRP A 254 -2.60 30.63 10.78
C TRP A 254 -3.70 29.62 10.37
N ILE A 255 -4.72 30.13 9.68
CA ILE A 255 -5.78 29.32 9.04
C ILE A 255 -5.84 29.62 7.54
N ALA A 256 -5.79 28.58 6.72
CA ALA A 256 -6.01 28.63 5.27
C ALA A 256 -7.11 27.64 4.88
N ARG A 257 -8.17 28.12 4.21
CA ARG A 257 -9.37 27.33 3.85
C ARG A 257 -9.92 26.45 4.99
N GLY A 258 -9.98 27.01 6.19
CA GLY A 258 -10.45 26.29 7.38
C GLY A 258 -9.46 25.29 7.97
N ASN A 259 -8.28 25.10 7.38
CA ASN A 259 -7.21 24.24 7.89
C ASN A 259 -6.17 25.06 8.66
N ARG A 260 -5.69 24.52 9.78
CA ARG A 260 -4.56 25.09 10.50
C ARG A 260 -3.26 24.76 9.78
N VAL A 261 -2.46 25.79 9.51
CA VAL A 261 -1.17 25.66 8.82
C VAL A 261 -0.01 26.07 9.74
N ILE A 262 1.09 25.32 9.70
CA ILE A 262 2.36 25.58 10.40
C ILE A 262 3.41 26.00 9.37
N ASN A 263 4.19 27.04 9.71
CA ASN A 263 5.19 27.65 8.83
C ASN A 263 4.68 27.86 7.40
N PRO A 264 3.53 28.55 7.22
CA PRO A 264 2.92 28.67 5.91
C PRO A 264 3.79 29.44 4.94
N ALA A 265 3.77 29.00 3.68
CA ALA A 265 4.31 29.74 2.56
C ALA A 265 3.27 29.87 1.44
N VAL A 266 3.31 30.97 0.70
CA VAL A 266 2.45 31.16 -0.47
C VAL A 266 3.25 31.21 -1.75
N ALA A 267 2.72 30.62 -2.80
CA ALA A 267 3.24 30.80 -4.15
C ALA A 267 2.10 30.97 -5.16
N CYS A 268 2.42 31.61 -6.28
CA CYS A 268 1.63 31.51 -7.49
C CYS A 268 2.27 30.49 -8.40
N VAL A 269 1.56 29.42 -8.70
CA VAL A 269 2.14 28.28 -9.41
C VAL A 269 1.34 27.93 -10.65
N LYS A 270 2.04 27.51 -11.69
CA LYS A 270 1.44 26.91 -12.87
C LYS A 270 1.99 25.50 -13.01
N LEU A 271 1.11 24.52 -12.87
CA LEU A 271 1.45 23.12 -13.14
C LEU A 271 1.68 22.97 -14.64
N GLU A 272 2.89 22.63 -15.04
CA GLU A 272 3.15 22.26 -16.42
C GLU A 272 2.50 20.90 -16.67
N ILE A 273 1.46 20.83 -17.52
CA ILE A 273 0.79 19.57 -17.89
C ILE A 273 1.77 18.77 -18.76
N GLN A 274 2.76 18.14 -18.13
CA GLN A 274 3.61 17.16 -18.79
C GLN A 274 2.92 15.79 -18.68
N LYS A 275 2.60 15.19 -19.83
CA LYS A 275 2.04 13.84 -19.90
C LYS A 275 3.02 12.87 -19.22
N ASP A 276 2.52 12.00 -18.36
CA ASP A 276 3.37 11.02 -17.66
C ASP A 276 4.01 10.01 -18.62
N ASP A 277 3.43 9.81 -19.82
CA ASP A 277 3.98 8.93 -20.84
C ASP A 277 5.08 9.61 -21.66
N VAL A 278 6.29 9.02 -21.66
CA VAL A 278 7.40 9.46 -22.51
C VAL A 278 7.12 9.02 -23.96
N PRO A 279 7.13 9.93 -24.95
CA PRO A 279 6.93 9.54 -26.34
C PRO A 279 8.00 8.55 -26.83
N MET A 280 7.58 7.34 -27.17
CA MET A 280 8.47 6.26 -27.61
C MET A 280 8.99 6.42 -29.06
N ASN A 281 8.45 7.37 -29.84
CA ASN A 281 8.89 7.74 -31.19
C ASN A 281 9.21 6.57 -32.15
N GLY A 282 8.42 5.50 -32.10
CA GLY A 282 8.58 4.32 -32.96
C GLY A 282 9.42 3.18 -32.34
N CYS A 283 9.98 3.38 -31.16
CA CYS A 283 10.61 2.32 -30.38
C CYS A 283 9.56 1.26 -29.96
N GLN A 284 9.88 -0.02 -30.13
CA GLN A 284 8.99 -1.15 -29.82
C GLN A 284 9.18 -1.73 -28.41
N CYS A 285 10.09 -1.16 -27.62
CA CYS A 285 10.26 -1.57 -26.24
C CYS A 285 9.06 -1.18 -25.36
N PRO A 286 8.93 -1.82 -24.18
CA PRO A 286 7.94 -1.42 -23.19
C PRO A 286 8.01 0.09 -22.88
N PRO A 287 6.87 0.73 -22.57
CA PRO A 287 6.81 2.18 -22.42
C PRO A 287 7.68 2.66 -21.24
N ILE A 288 8.22 3.87 -21.39
CA ILE A 288 8.86 4.61 -20.30
C ILE A 288 7.87 5.66 -19.78
N LYS A 289 7.74 5.77 -18.47
CA LYS A 289 6.90 6.77 -17.81
C LYS A 289 7.68 7.61 -16.81
N HIS A 290 7.24 8.85 -16.62
CA HIS A 290 7.62 9.62 -15.45
C HIS A 290 6.92 9.09 -14.21
N ILE A 291 7.57 9.26 -13.06
CA ILE A 291 6.98 8.96 -11.77
C ILE A 291 7.37 10.05 -10.76
N ASP A 292 6.41 10.49 -9.98
CA ASP A 292 6.56 11.45 -8.90
C ASP A 292 6.56 10.75 -7.53
N ALA A 293 6.67 11.54 -6.46
CA ALA A 293 6.65 11.05 -5.09
C ALA A 293 5.42 10.17 -4.80
N SER A 294 4.22 10.57 -5.23
CA SER A 294 2.99 9.81 -5.00
C SER A 294 3.01 8.47 -5.73
N GLY A 295 3.48 8.45 -6.97
CA GLY A 295 3.69 7.21 -7.72
C GLY A 295 4.68 6.27 -7.03
N ILE A 296 5.80 6.81 -6.52
CA ILE A 296 6.81 6.02 -5.79
C ILE A 296 6.24 5.41 -4.51
N ILE A 297 5.45 6.16 -3.74
CA ILE A 297 4.78 5.65 -2.52
C ILE A 297 3.89 4.44 -2.85
N GLN A 298 3.29 4.41 -4.03
CA GLN A 298 2.39 3.33 -4.45
C GLN A 298 3.11 2.10 -5.03
N MET A 299 4.42 2.17 -5.33
CA MET A 299 5.13 1.05 -5.97
C MET A 299 5.41 -0.08 -4.99
N ASP A 300 6.21 0.19 -3.96
CA ASP A 300 6.48 -0.75 -2.87
C ASP A 300 6.95 -0.01 -1.61
N SER A 301 6.97 -0.72 -0.48
CA SER A 301 7.49 -0.19 0.79
C SER A 301 8.99 0.15 0.72
N HIS A 302 9.78 -0.56 -0.08
CA HIS A 302 11.24 -0.40 -0.21
C HIS A 302 11.66 0.87 -0.97
N THR A 303 10.78 1.44 -1.77
CA THR A 303 10.99 2.65 -2.58
C THR A 303 10.28 3.86 -1.98
N SER A 304 9.25 3.65 -1.15
CA SER A 304 8.46 4.72 -0.51
C SER A 304 9.28 5.82 0.16
N TRP A 305 10.43 5.50 0.77
CA TRP A 305 11.29 6.49 1.41
C TRP A 305 11.93 7.47 0.40
N LEU A 306 12.14 7.04 -0.86
CA LEU A 306 12.66 7.90 -1.92
C LEU A 306 11.69 9.03 -2.28
N ALA A 307 10.39 8.83 -2.06
CA ALA A 307 9.36 9.83 -2.27
C ALA A 307 9.47 11.04 -1.32
N ARG A 308 10.24 10.90 -0.24
CA ARG A 308 10.48 11.99 0.72
C ARG A 308 11.63 12.91 0.30
N LYS A 309 12.50 12.44 -0.60
CA LYS A 309 13.52 13.31 -1.22
C LYS A 309 12.86 14.10 -2.36
N PRO A 310 13.33 15.33 -2.65
CA PRO A 310 12.83 16.09 -3.78
C PRO A 310 13.02 15.32 -5.10
N ILE A 311 11.96 15.16 -5.88
CA ILE A 311 11.91 14.48 -7.17
C ILE A 311 11.59 15.46 -8.31
N ILE A 312 12.58 15.67 -9.16
CA ILE A 312 12.44 16.47 -10.38
C ILE A 312 12.18 15.53 -11.55
N ARG A 313 11.27 15.91 -12.46
CA ARG A 313 11.07 15.16 -13.70
C ARG A 313 12.12 15.58 -14.73
N ALA A 314 13.00 14.66 -15.12
CA ALA A 314 13.96 14.92 -16.20
C ALA A 314 13.24 14.97 -17.56
N SER A 315 13.62 15.89 -18.45
CA SER A 315 13.11 15.89 -19.83
C SER A 315 13.69 14.70 -20.60
N LEU A 316 12.92 13.61 -20.69
CA LEU A 316 13.31 12.36 -21.35
C LEU A 316 12.91 12.33 -22.82
N VAL A 317 13.78 11.80 -23.65
CA VAL A 317 13.55 11.57 -25.09
C VAL A 317 13.97 10.15 -25.43
N VAL A 318 13.05 9.38 -26.00
CA VAL A 318 13.34 8.09 -26.66
C VAL A 318 13.29 8.32 -28.15
N ASP A 319 14.35 8.00 -28.87
CA ASP A 319 14.38 8.16 -30.34
C ASP A 319 13.87 6.90 -31.07
N SER A 320 13.83 6.97 -32.41
CA SER A 320 13.39 5.84 -33.24
C SER A 320 14.33 4.63 -33.23
N ASN A 321 15.56 4.80 -32.72
CA ASN A 321 16.51 3.72 -32.50
C ASN A 321 16.43 3.14 -31.08
N CYS A 322 15.43 3.56 -30.29
CA CYS A 322 15.29 3.25 -28.88
C CYS A 322 16.45 3.77 -28.01
N GLU A 323 17.18 4.80 -28.44
CA GLU A 323 18.15 5.49 -27.59
C GLU A 323 17.39 6.36 -26.59
N VAL A 324 17.61 6.12 -25.30
CA VAL A 324 17.06 6.93 -24.22
C VAL A 324 18.06 8.03 -23.86
N SER A 325 17.61 9.28 -23.84
CA SER A 325 18.42 10.42 -23.43
C SER A 325 17.62 11.41 -22.61
N PHE A 326 18.31 12.23 -21.82
CA PHE A 326 17.67 13.33 -21.09
C PHE A 326 18.51 14.61 -21.10
N ASN A 327 17.87 15.74 -20.83
CA ASN A 327 18.53 17.05 -20.74
C ASN A 327 18.88 17.39 -19.29
N ALA A 328 20.14 17.16 -18.90
CA ALA A 328 20.62 17.48 -17.56
C ALA A 328 20.77 18.98 -17.31
N ALA A 329 20.94 19.80 -18.35
CA ALA A 329 21.14 21.25 -18.21
C ALA A 329 19.90 21.97 -17.66
N LEU A 330 18.69 21.41 -17.87
CA LEU A 330 17.45 21.96 -17.33
C LEU A 330 17.31 21.80 -15.81
N LEU A 331 18.12 20.92 -15.21
CA LEU A 331 18.12 20.66 -13.76
C LEU A 331 19.00 21.65 -12.98
N GLY A 332 19.53 22.68 -13.65
CA GLY A 332 20.23 23.79 -13.00
C GLY A 332 21.49 23.38 -12.24
N PRO A 333 21.94 24.15 -11.24
CA PRO A 333 23.15 23.86 -10.49
C PRO A 333 22.94 22.77 -9.41
N MET A 334 21.82 22.04 -9.39
CA MET A 334 21.52 21.07 -8.32
C MET A 334 22.41 19.82 -8.38
N ASP A 335 22.66 19.19 -7.23
CA ASP A 335 23.15 17.81 -7.17
C ASP A 335 21.95 16.86 -7.31
N PHE A 336 21.98 15.96 -8.28
CA PHE A 336 20.89 15.02 -8.49
C PHE A 336 21.35 13.67 -9.04
N GLN A 337 20.49 12.67 -8.87
CA GLN A 337 20.65 11.32 -9.40
C GLN A 337 19.48 10.98 -10.32
N LEU A 338 19.75 10.40 -11.48
CA LEU A 338 18.74 9.80 -12.34
C LEU A 338 18.47 8.38 -11.88
N MET A 339 17.20 8.03 -11.69
CA MET A 339 16.77 6.75 -11.18
C MET A 339 15.83 6.04 -12.15
N LEU A 340 15.93 4.72 -12.17
CA LEU A 340 14.97 3.81 -12.79
C LEU A 340 14.21 3.07 -11.70
N LEU A 341 12.89 3.03 -11.85
CA LEU A 341 11.95 2.42 -10.93
C LEU A 341 11.11 1.40 -11.69
N ARG A 342 10.75 0.31 -11.01
CA ARG A 342 10.01 -0.83 -11.57
C ARG A 342 9.13 -1.41 -10.47
N ASP A 343 8.01 -1.97 -10.86
CA ASP A 343 7.11 -2.62 -9.92
C ASP A 343 7.85 -3.80 -9.24
N GLU A 344 7.72 -3.89 -7.92
CA GLU A 344 8.27 -4.98 -7.08
C GLU A 344 9.80 -5.19 -7.21
N ALA A 345 10.55 -4.13 -7.53
CA ALA A 345 12.00 -4.22 -7.63
C ALA A 345 12.70 -2.97 -7.08
N PRO A 346 13.86 -3.14 -6.42
CA PRO A 346 14.65 -2.01 -5.94
C PRO A 346 14.98 -0.99 -7.05
N PRO A 347 15.12 0.30 -6.67
CA PRO A 347 15.47 1.37 -7.58
C PRO A 347 16.88 1.14 -8.14
N ILE A 348 17.10 1.51 -9.40
CA ILE A 348 18.44 1.51 -10.01
C ILE A 348 18.89 2.95 -10.19
N PHE A 349 19.96 3.34 -9.51
CA PHE A 349 20.60 4.64 -9.68
C PHE A 349 21.48 4.62 -10.94
N MET A 350 21.10 5.39 -11.95
CA MET A 350 21.70 5.34 -13.29
C MET A 350 22.86 6.30 -13.47
N ARG A 351 22.64 7.57 -13.13
CA ARG A 351 23.61 8.65 -13.34
C ARG A 351 23.54 9.62 -12.18
N ARG A 352 24.64 10.31 -11.93
CA ARG A 352 24.72 11.39 -10.96
C ARG A 352 25.36 12.61 -11.59
N PHE A 353 24.90 13.78 -11.18
CA PHE A 353 25.50 15.06 -11.51
C PHE A 353 25.70 15.84 -10.22
N SER A 354 26.94 16.18 -9.92
CA SER A 354 27.28 17.05 -8.80
C SER A 354 26.85 18.49 -9.06
N LYS A 355 26.80 19.30 -8.00
CA LYS A 355 26.53 20.74 -8.07
C LYS A 355 27.46 21.46 -9.06
N ASP A 356 28.74 21.09 -9.04
CA ASP A 356 29.83 21.71 -9.80
C ASP A 356 30.01 21.12 -11.22
N ASP A 357 29.31 20.03 -11.55
CA ASP A 357 29.42 19.41 -12.86
C ASP A 357 28.83 20.30 -13.96
N ILE A 358 29.53 20.36 -15.11
CA ILE A 358 28.96 20.92 -16.33
C ILE A 358 27.89 19.94 -16.84
N LYS A 359 26.63 20.28 -16.63
CA LYS A 359 25.49 19.45 -17.03
C LYS A 359 25.18 19.61 -18.53
N PRO A 360 25.30 18.54 -19.34
CA PRO A 360 25.11 18.65 -20.79
C PRO A 360 23.63 18.70 -21.16
N ALA A 361 23.32 19.34 -22.29
CA ALA A 361 21.97 19.42 -22.84
C ALA A 361 21.40 18.07 -23.32
N LYS A 362 22.28 17.08 -23.55
CA LYS A 362 21.90 15.70 -23.89
C LYS A 362 22.83 14.72 -23.17
N VAL A 363 22.27 13.88 -22.32
CA VAL A 363 22.91 12.72 -21.71
C VAL A 363 22.28 11.48 -22.31
N ALA A 364 23.04 10.70 -23.09
CA ALA A 364 22.57 9.42 -23.60
C ALA A 364 22.82 8.31 -22.57
N LEU A 365 21.80 7.47 -22.33
CA LEU A 365 21.89 6.28 -21.49
C LEU A 365 22.30 5.08 -22.33
N THR A 366 23.54 5.08 -22.81
CA THR A 366 24.06 4.08 -23.78
C THR A 366 24.07 2.63 -23.28
N ASP A 367 24.00 2.48 -21.97
CA ASP A 367 23.92 1.27 -21.18
C ASP A 367 22.47 0.78 -21.00
N LEU A 368 21.46 1.64 -21.18
CA LEU A 368 20.06 1.24 -21.27
C LEU A 368 19.73 0.93 -22.73
N THR A 369 19.60 -0.35 -23.07
CA THR A 369 19.39 -0.80 -24.45
C THR A 369 18.09 -1.55 -24.62
N CYS A 370 17.38 -1.29 -25.72
CA CYS A 370 16.21 -2.05 -26.12
C CYS A 370 16.63 -3.28 -26.95
N ARG A 371 16.23 -4.49 -26.54
CA ARG A 371 16.54 -5.72 -27.26
C ARG A 371 15.32 -6.58 -27.53
N LYS A 372 15.33 -7.24 -28.69
CA LYS A 372 14.37 -8.28 -29.02
C LYS A 372 14.89 -9.64 -28.55
N VAL A 373 14.18 -10.26 -27.61
CA VAL A 373 14.49 -11.60 -27.09
C VAL A 373 13.31 -12.51 -27.42
N GLY A 374 13.54 -13.44 -28.36
CA GLY A 374 12.46 -14.23 -28.95
C GLY A 374 11.44 -13.35 -29.68
N ASN A 375 10.19 -13.36 -29.22
CA ASN A 375 9.09 -12.57 -29.79
C ASN A 375 8.79 -11.27 -29.04
N ALA A 376 9.45 -11.01 -27.90
CA ALA A 376 9.21 -9.85 -27.08
C ALA A 376 10.38 -8.85 -27.14
N TYR A 377 10.08 -7.58 -26.87
CA TYR A 377 11.08 -6.55 -26.63
C TYR A 377 11.22 -6.34 -25.13
N GLN A 378 12.45 -6.12 -24.68
CA GLN A 378 12.77 -5.85 -23.28
C GLN A 378 13.86 -4.78 -23.17
N TRP A 379 13.88 -4.09 -22.03
CA TRP A 379 14.97 -3.20 -21.63
C TRP A 379 16.08 -4.00 -20.97
N ASP A 380 17.33 -3.75 -21.37
CA ASP A 380 18.54 -4.35 -20.83
C ASP A 380 19.48 -3.26 -20.29
N TYR A 381 20.16 -3.55 -19.19
CA TYR A 381 21.29 -2.78 -18.67
C TYR A 381 22.58 -3.48 -19.08
N GLY A 382 23.30 -2.90 -20.04
CA GLY A 382 24.47 -3.52 -20.65
C GLY A 382 24.11 -4.84 -21.33
N SER A 383 24.21 -5.96 -20.61
CA SER A 383 23.90 -7.28 -21.15
C SER A 383 22.98 -8.12 -20.25
N SER A 384 22.38 -7.48 -19.24
CA SER A 384 21.45 -8.09 -18.29
C SER A 384 20.06 -7.50 -18.48
N LYS A 385 19.00 -8.30 -18.32
CA LYS A 385 17.61 -7.84 -18.44
C LYS A 385 17.28 -6.86 -17.31
N ILE A 386 16.55 -5.79 -17.61
CA ILE A 386 15.96 -4.87 -16.62
C ILE A 386 14.47 -5.16 -16.45
N THR A 387 13.71 -5.17 -17.54
CA THR A 387 12.26 -5.37 -17.53
C THR A 387 11.73 -5.60 -18.94
N ASP A 388 10.66 -6.37 -19.07
CA ASP A 388 9.79 -6.47 -20.26
C ASP A 388 8.43 -5.77 -20.04
N LYS A 389 8.29 -5.04 -18.93
CA LYS A 389 7.14 -4.21 -18.57
C LYS A 389 7.49 -2.73 -18.60
N THR A 390 6.53 -1.86 -18.23
CA THR A 390 6.73 -0.42 -18.08
C THR A 390 7.94 -0.11 -17.20
N LEU A 391 8.73 0.88 -17.62
CA LEU A 391 9.89 1.39 -16.89
C LEU A 391 9.59 2.80 -16.41
N TYR A 392 9.76 3.07 -15.12
CA TYR A 392 9.54 4.39 -14.56
C TYR A 392 10.87 5.11 -14.38
N MET A 393 10.91 6.41 -14.68
CA MET A 393 12.12 7.22 -14.61
C MET A 393 11.86 8.53 -13.88
N THR A 394 12.82 8.90 -13.02
CA THR A 394 12.75 10.14 -12.28
C THR A 394 14.14 10.66 -11.90
N THR A 395 14.26 11.92 -11.49
CA THR A 395 15.49 12.44 -10.89
C THR A 395 15.27 12.82 -9.44
N GLN A 396 16.18 12.42 -8.57
CA GLN A 396 16.14 12.73 -7.15
C GLN A 396 17.24 13.74 -6.83
N VAL A 397 16.88 14.84 -6.16
CA VAL A 397 17.82 15.88 -5.75
C VAL A 397 18.45 15.50 -4.41
N ASN A 398 19.76 15.66 -4.31
CA ASN A 398 20.47 15.54 -3.05
C ASN A 398 20.54 16.92 -2.38
N GLN A 399 20.11 17.00 -1.13
CA GLN A 399 20.24 18.22 -0.34
C GLN A 399 21.70 18.44 0.08
N ASP A 400 22.12 19.71 0.17
CA ASP A 400 23.51 20.12 0.36
C ASP A 400 24.09 19.74 1.76
N ASP A 401 23.25 19.47 2.77
CA ASP A 401 23.69 19.20 4.14
C ASP A 401 23.55 17.73 4.55
N CYS A 402 24.67 17.11 4.92
CA CYS A 402 24.69 15.77 5.50
C CYS A 402 24.25 15.82 6.95
N SER A 403 22.98 15.50 7.21
CA SER A 403 22.44 15.40 8.56
C SER A 403 22.92 14.15 9.31
N CYS A 404 23.25 13.05 8.60
CA CYS A 404 23.63 11.79 9.24
C CYS A 404 25.02 11.83 9.87
N VAL A 405 25.17 11.08 10.97
CA VAL A 405 26.46 10.86 11.63
C VAL A 405 27.38 10.08 10.70
N ASP A 406 28.61 10.56 10.53
CA ASP A 406 29.62 9.89 9.70
C ASP A 406 29.97 8.47 10.23
N PHE A 407 30.55 7.64 9.37
CA PHE A 407 30.92 6.27 9.73
C PHE A 407 32.04 6.27 10.77
N ASN A 408 31.98 5.33 11.73
CA ASN A 408 33.10 5.09 12.64
C ASN A 408 34.23 4.40 11.87
N THR A 409 35.31 5.14 11.60
CA THR A 409 36.48 4.60 10.91
C THR A 409 37.48 3.99 11.90
N GLY A 410 37.86 2.74 11.68
CA GLY A 410 38.93 2.06 12.43
C GLY A 410 40.34 2.59 12.12
N PRO A 411 41.37 2.05 12.77
CA PRO A 411 42.76 2.44 12.50
C PRO A 411 43.18 2.17 11.04
N GLY A 412 43.80 3.15 10.38
CA GLY A 412 44.38 2.99 9.04
C GLY A 412 43.38 3.07 7.88
N ILE A 413 42.13 3.44 8.14
CA ILE A 413 41.13 3.75 7.10
C ILE A 413 40.80 5.25 7.14
N THR A 414 40.65 5.83 5.96
CA THR A 414 40.16 7.20 5.78
C THR A 414 38.84 7.15 5.02
N MET A 415 37.88 7.99 5.42
CA MET A 415 36.61 8.16 4.75
C MET A 415 36.51 9.61 4.26
N THR A 416 36.08 9.79 3.02
CA THR A 416 35.84 11.09 2.40
C THR A 416 34.51 11.09 1.65
N LYS A 417 33.79 12.21 1.67
CA LYS A 417 32.55 12.40 0.89
C LYS A 417 32.91 12.73 -0.55
N VAL A 418 32.48 11.92 -1.51
CA VAL A 418 32.79 12.15 -2.92
C VAL A 418 32.02 13.38 -3.41
N ASN A 419 32.75 14.39 -3.89
CA ASN A 419 32.19 15.67 -4.32
C ASN A 419 31.28 16.33 -3.27
N GLY A 420 31.59 16.15 -1.99
CA GLY A 420 30.78 16.71 -0.89
C GLY A 420 29.47 15.97 -0.61
N SER A 421 29.19 14.88 -1.31
CA SER A 421 27.92 14.16 -1.15
C SER A 421 27.81 13.31 0.10
N CYS A 422 26.60 13.30 0.65
CA CYS A 422 26.18 12.39 1.71
C CYS A 422 25.80 10.98 1.23
N ASP A 423 25.62 10.78 -0.07
CA ASP A 423 25.15 9.50 -0.64
C ASP A 423 26.27 8.72 -1.36
N MET A 424 27.50 9.25 -1.34
CA MET A 424 28.67 8.59 -1.92
C MET A 424 29.89 8.78 -1.02
N LEU A 425 30.36 7.68 -0.45
CA LEU A 425 31.46 7.67 0.52
C LEU A 425 32.65 6.92 -0.06
N HIS A 426 33.79 7.60 -0.15
CA HIS A 426 35.05 7.01 -0.58
C HIS A 426 35.90 6.64 0.63
N PHE A 427 36.26 5.37 0.69
CA PHE A 427 37.09 4.77 1.73
C PHE A 427 38.46 4.40 1.16
N HIS A 428 39.52 4.72 1.89
CA HIS A 428 40.89 4.34 1.55
C HIS A 428 41.62 3.76 2.76
N CYS A 429 42.19 2.57 2.59
CA CYS A 429 43.08 1.89 3.52
C CYS A 429 44.55 2.25 3.23
N ASP A 430 45.26 2.71 4.26
CA ASP A 430 46.66 3.15 4.16
C ASP A 430 47.61 2.02 3.71
N ASN A 431 47.22 0.76 3.93
CA ASN A 431 47.97 -0.42 3.52
C ASN A 431 47.33 -1.05 2.29
N ASP A 432 48.08 -1.11 1.19
CA ASP A 432 47.68 -1.69 -0.10
C ASP A 432 47.40 -3.20 -0.05
N GLN A 433 47.74 -3.87 1.06
CA GLN A 433 47.43 -5.27 1.30
C GLN A 433 46.05 -5.50 1.91
N TYR A 434 45.42 -4.45 2.43
CA TYR A 434 44.10 -4.53 3.07
C TYR A 434 42.99 -4.05 2.14
N GLY A 435 41.80 -4.62 2.35
CA GLY A 435 40.57 -4.21 1.69
C GLY A 435 39.70 -3.40 2.64
N VAL A 436 38.77 -2.64 2.07
CA VAL A 436 37.77 -1.90 2.87
C VAL A 436 36.68 -2.87 3.32
N LYS A 437 36.39 -2.92 4.62
CA LYS A 437 35.27 -3.67 5.20
C LYS A 437 34.27 -2.70 5.85
N ILE A 438 33.00 -2.83 5.51
CA ILE A 438 31.90 -2.03 6.07
C ILE A 438 30.93 -2.94 6.82
N GLU A 439 30.64 -2.56 8.07
CA GLU A 439 29.71 -3.24 8.97
C GLU A 439 28.62 -2.28 9.43
N TYR A 440 27.39 -2.79 9.59
CA TYR A 440 26.25 -2.02 10.08
C TYR A 440 25.24 -2.89 10.83
N LYS A 441 24.29 -2.23 11.50
CA LYS A 441 23.16 -2.86 12.21
C LYS A 441 21.83 -2.32 11.66
N PRO A 442 20.90 -3.15 11.18
CA PRO A 442 19.56 -2.66 10.84
C PRO A 442 18.85 -2.12 12.08
N ILE A 443 18.06 -1.04 11.94
CA ILE A 443 17.21 -0.51 13.03
C ILE A 443 15.90 -1.30 13.01
N GLY A 444 15.79 -2.29 13.90
CA GLY A 444 14.60 -3.12 14.04
C GLY A 444 14.95 -4.61 14.07
N GLY A 445 13.98 -5.43 14.49
CA GLY A 445 14.16 -6.87 14.62
C GLY A 445 14.44 -7.34 16.05
N PRO A 446 14.50 -8.67 16.27
CA PRO A 446 14.83 -9.24 17.57
C PRO A 446 16.26 -8.91 18.00
N ASP A 447 16.56 -9.00 19.30
CA ASP A 447 17.89 -8.65 19.86
C ASP A 447 19.05 -9.41 19.19
N SER A 448 18.79 -10.61 18.67
CA SER A 448 19.74 -11.41 17.89
C SER A 448 20.21 -10.72 16.61
N VAL A 449 19.36 -9.88 16.01
CA VAL A 449 19.66 -9.14 14.77
C VAL A 449 20.47 -7.86 15.02
N LEU A 450 20.56 -7.39 16.27
CA LEU A 450 21.30 -6.18 16.66
C LEU A 450 22.83 -6.35 16.67
N VAL A 451 23.35 -7.44 16.09
CA VAL A 451 24.78 -7.66 15.86
C VAL A 451 25.26 -6.94 14.61
N ASN A 452 26.57 -6.66 14.53
CA ASN A 452 27.15 -6.06 13.33
C ASN A 452 27.11 -7.07 12.18
N HIS A 453 26.41 -6.73 11.10
CA HIS A 453 26.40 -7.48 9.86
C HIS A 453 27.50 -6.92 8.94
N GLU A 454 28.28 -7.81 8.34
CA GLU A 454 29.26 -7.45 7.32
C GLU A 454 28.62 -7.56 5.93
N ILE A 455 28.51 -6.43 5.23
CA ILE A 455 27.65 -6.37 4.03
C ILE A 455 28.42 -5.94 2.78
N VAL A 456 29.47 -5.13 2.94
CA VAL A 456 30.29 -4.66 1.82
C VAL A 456 31.77 -4.87 2.12
N ARG A 457 32.44 -5.62 1.23
CA ARG A 457 33.89 -5.85 1.28
C ARG A 457 34.54 -5.45 -0.04
N GLY A 458 35.34 -4.39 0.00
CA GLY A 458 36.19 -3.95 -1.09
C GLY A 458 37.45 -4.82 -1.17
N PHE A 459 37.77 -5.34 -2.35
CA PHE A 459 38.98 -6.15 -2.59
C PHE A 459 40.22 -5.31 -2.89
N SER A 460 40.04 -4.01 -3.11
CA SER A 460 41.07 -2.99 -3.19
C SER A 460 41.19 -2.25 -1.87
N ASN A 461 42.33 -1.60 -1.66
CA ASN A 461 42.52 -0.67 -0.57
C ASN A 461 41.71 0.63 -0.75
N GLU A 462 40.98 0.78 -1.84
CA GLU A 462 40.04 1.87 -2.09
C GLU A 462 38.67 1.32 -2.47
N MET A 463 37.60 1.95 -1.98
CA MET A 463 36.23 1.60 -2.33
C MET A 463 35.33 2.82 -2.18
N THR A 464 34.49 3.09 -3.17
CA THR A 464 33.45 4.12 -3.09
C THR A 464 32.10 3.44 -2.96
N LEU A 465 31.45 3.60 -1.81
CA LEU A 465 30.10 3.14 -1.53
C LEU A 465 29.08 4.11 -2.14
N VAL A 466 28.19 3.64 -3.00
CA VAL A 466 27.26 4.49 -3.78
C VAL A 466 25.78 4.23 -3.48
N GLU A 467 25.43 3.15 -2.78
CA GLU A 467 24.06 2.87 -2.36
C GLU A 467 23.75 3.30 -0.91
N ALA A 468 24.73 3.81 -0.16
CA ALA A 468 24.47 4.38 1.16
C ALA A 468 23.84 5.76 1.01
N ASN A 469 22.57 5.88 1.39
CA ASN A 469 21.81 7.11 1.30
C ASN A 469 21.61 7.70 2.70
N CYS A 470 21.99 8.95 2.90
CA CYS A 470 21.69 9.68 4.11
C CYS A 470 20.39 10.46 3.94
N PHE A 471 19.42 10.26 4.84
CA PHE A 471 18.16 10.97 4.81
C PHE A 471 17.61 11.17 6.23
N ASN A 472 17.29 12.40 6.63
CA ASN A 472 16.78 12.74 7.96
C ASN A 472 17.56 12.07 9.11
N PHE A 473 18.87 12.27 9.15
CA PHE A 473 19.78 11.70 10.16
C PHE A 473 19.95 10.16 10.12
N ASP A 474 19.15 9.47 9.32
CA ASP A 474 19.18 8.03 9.15
C ASP A 474 19.98 7.63 7.91
N TRP A 475 20.87 6.67 8.10
CA TRP A 475 21.50 6.00 6.98
C TRP A 475 20.60 4.90 6.45
N ARG A 476 20.49 4.82 5.13
CA ARG A 476 19.87 3.70 4.43
C ARG A 476 20.88 2.97 3.56
N ILE A 477 21.01 1.66 3.76
CA ILE A 477 21.85 0.80 2.92
C ILE A 477 20.96 -0.33 2.39
N HIS A 478 20.87 -0.46 1.07
CA HIS A 478 19.93 -1.37 0.39
C HIS A 478 18.46 -1.16 0.79
N GLY A 479 18.07 0.10 1.04
CA GLY A 479 16.71 0.49 1.43
C GLY A 479 16.42 0.43 2.94
N GLU A 480 17.23 -0.30 3.71
CA GLU A 480 17.04 -0.47 5.16
C GLU A 480 17.66 0.64 5.97
N VAL A 481 16.99 1.04 7.05
CA VAL A 481 17.55 1.99 8.01
C VAL A 481 18.60 1.29 8.86
N VAL A 482 19.78 1.90 8.98
CA VAL A 482 20.95 1.28 9.63
C VAL A 482 21.62 2.20 10.65
N THR A 483 22.21 1.58 11.67
CA THR A 483 23.04 2.19 12.73
C THR A 483 24.35 1.43 12.89
N GLY A 484 25.20 1.86 13.83
CA GLY A 484 26.43 1.14 14.17
C GLY A 484 27.43 1.06 13.01
N LEU A 485 27.37 2.02 12.08
CA LEU A 485 28.17 2.04 10.87
C LEU A 485 29.65 2.12 11.21
N THR A 486 30.37 1.08 10.80
CA THR A 486 31.80 0.95 11.07
C THR A 486 32.53 0.60 9.77
N ALA A 487 33.63 1.29 9.48
CA ALA A 487 34.49 0.99 8.36
C ALA A 487 35.90 0.63 8.88
N THR A 488 36.45 -0.49 8.44
CA THR A 488 37.77 -0.99 8.88
C THR A 488 38.59 -1.52 7.70
N CYS A 489 39.91 -1.63 7.89
CA CYS A 489 40.78 -2.33 6.94
C CYS A 489 40.88 -3.80 7.32
N ALA A 490 40.52 -4.69 6.40
CA ALA A 490 40.55 -6.13 6.60
C ALA A 490 41.66 -6.80 5.76
N ASP A 491 42.34 -7.79 6.34
CA ASP A 491 43.32 -8.59 5.60
C ASP A 491 42.62 -9.57 4.66
N VAL A 492 42.43 -9.12 3.43
CA VAL A 492 41.76 -9.91 2.38
C VAL A 492 42.53 -11.21 2.08
N LYS A 493 43.82 -11.33 2.43
CA LYS A 493 44.66 -12.50 2.14
C LYS A 493 44.79 -13.48 3.32
N GLN A 494 44.66 -13.04 4.57
CA GLN A 494 44.85 -13.90 5.76
C GLN A 494 43.57 -14.49 6.34
N GLU A 495 42.39 -13.92 6.10
CA GLU A 495 41.15 -14.57 6.53
C GLU A 495 41.00 -15.90 5.77
N ASN A 496 41.18 -17.02 6.48
CA ASN A 496 40.99 -18.40 6.00
C ASN A 496 39.54 -18.72 5.56
N THR A 497 38.70 -17.71 5.40
CA THR A 497 37.43 -17.83 4.68
C THR A 497 37.79 -17.96 3.19
N VAL A 498 37.02 -18.72 2.43
CA VAL A 498 37.36 -19.37 1.14
C VAL A 498 37.59 -18.41 -0.07
N TYR A 499 37.90 -17.13 0.16
CA TYR A 499 37.57 -16.00 -0.70
C TYR A 499 38.61 -15.54 -1.74
N TYR A 500 39.77 -16.22 -1.87
CA TYR A 500 40.77 -15.87 -2.89
C TYR A 500 40.87 -16.90 -4.03
N ASN A 501 39.73 -17.25 -4.64
CA ASN A 501 39.74 -18.01 -5.89
C ASN A 501 40.02 -17.07 -7.10
N SER A 502 40.33 -17.65 -8.27
CA SER A 502 40.58 -16.88 -9.50
C SER A 502 39.42 -16.00 -9.95
N PHE A 503 38.20 -16.31 -9.49
CA PHE A 503 36.99 -15.53 -9.77
C PHE A 503 37.02 -14.19 -9.03
N ALA A 504 37.28 -14.16 -7.72
CA ALA A 504 37.34 -12.93 -6.93
C ALA A 504 38.39 -11.92 -7.46
N ARG A 505 39.50 -12.42 -8.01
CA ARG A 505 40.52 -11.58 -8.68
C ARG A 505 40.03 -10.91 -9.97
N SER A 506 39.17 -11.59 -10.72
CA SER A 506 38.67 -11.09 -12.01
C SER A 506 37.37 -10.29 -11.84
N CYS A 507 36.59 -10.64 -10.81
CA CYS A 507 35.21 -10.21 -10.59
C CYS A 507 34.96 -10.06 -9.08
N PRO A 508 35.37 -8.93 -8.48
CA PRO A 508 35.38 -8.70 -7.03
C PRO A 508 33.97 -8.43 -6.46
N CYS A 509 33.05 -9.41 -6.58
CA CYS A 509 31.82 -9.44 -5.80
C CYS A 509 32.00 -10.31 -4.56
N ASN A 510 31.26 -9.99 -3.49
CA ASN A 510 31.09 -10.91 -2.37
C ASN A 510 30.57 -12.25 -2.89
N GLN A 511 31.20 -13.36 -2.51
CA GLN A 511 30.72 -14.68 -2.94
C GLN A 511 29.32 -14.90 -2.35
N PRO A 512 28.36 -15.41 -3.14
CA PRO A 512 27.08 -15.79 -2.60
C PRO A 512 27.20 -16.84 -1.50
N ALA A 513 26.36 -16.72 -0.49
CA ALA A 513 26.24 -17.76 0.52
C ALA A 513 25.42 -18.94 -0.04
N ILE A 514 25.73 -20.15 0.43
CA ILE A 514 24.87 -21.32 0.20
C ILE A 514 24.13 -21.54 1.51
N PHE A 515 22.82 -21.71 1.43
CA PHE A 515 21.98 -21.98 2.58
C PHE A 515 22.37 -23.31 3.21
N GLU A 516 22.66 -23.28 4.51
CA GLU A 516 22.91 -24.46 5.32
C GLU A 516 21.80 -24.58 6.37
N SER A 517 21.27 -25.79 6.56
CA SER A 517 20.26 -26.00 7.61
C SER A 517 20.85 -25.68 8.98
N PRO A 518 20.14 -24.92 9.82
CA PRO A 518 20.56 -24.71 11.20
C PRO A 518 20.58 -26.05 11.96
N LYS A 519 21.44 -26.15 12.98
CA LYS A 519 21.44 -27.28 13.90
C LYS A 519 20.16 -27.26 14.74
N GLU A 520 19.69 -28.43 15.19
CA GLU A 520 18.42 -28.57 15.93
C GLU A 520 18.30 -27.64 17.16
N GLU A 521 19.41 -27.39 17.86
CA GLU A 521 19.44 -26.57 19.08
C GLU A 521 19.24 -25.07 18.82
N ASP A 522 19.46 -24.59 17.58
CA ASP A 522 19.50 -23.17 17.22
C ASP A 522 18.40 -22.76 16.21
N GLN A 523 17.44 -23.64 15.90
CA GLN A 523 16.49 -23.42 14.79
C GLN A 523 15.63 -22.17 14.99
N GLN A 524 15.15 -21.92 16.19
CA GLN A 524 14.25 -20.79 16.44
C GLN A 524 14.98 -19.46 16.25
N GLU A 525 16.12 -19.26 16.92
CA GLU A 525 16.92 -18.04 16.82
C GLU A 525 17.41 -17.81 15.39
N PHE A 526 17.89 -18.87 14.72
CA PHE A 526 18.29 -18.80 13.31
C PHE A 526 17.14 -18.31 12.42
N TRP A 527 15.95 -18.91 12.53
CA TRP A 527 14.84 -18.52 11.65
C TRP A 527 14.28 -17.15 12.01
N GLU A 528 14.33 -16.73 13.27
CA GLU A 528 13.99 -15.36 13.68
C GLU A 528 14.94 -14.34 13.04
N GLU A 529 16.26 -14.58 13.05
CA GLU A 529 17.25 -13.72 12.40
C GLU A 529 17.16 -13.80 10.86
N PHE A 530 17.12 -15.01 10.31
CA PHE A 530 17.13 -15.24 8.88
C PHE A 530 15.86 -14.74 8.20
N SER A 531 14.67 -14.92 8.81
CA SER A 531 13.41 -14.39 8.25
C SER A 531 13.30 -12.87 8.35
N PHE A 532 13.93 -12.26 9.35
CA PHE A 532 14.02 -10.81 9.43
C PHE A 532 14.90 -10.24 8.30
N LEU A 533 16.10 -10.80 8.10
CA LEU A 533 17.02 -10.36 7.04
C LEU A 533 16.54 -10.77 5.64
N TYR A 534 15.85 -11.90 5.53
CA TYR A 534 15.34 -12.47 4.28
C TYR A 534 13.83 -12.76 4.41
N PRO A 535 12.97 -11.73 4.32
CA PRO A 535 11.53 -11.89 4.41
C PRO A 535 10.99 -12.96 3.45
N GLY A 536 10.01 -13.77 3.89
CA GLY A 536 9.45 -14.86 3.09
C GLY A 536 10.24 -16.17 3.18
N SER A 537 11.39 -16.17 3.84
CA SER A 537 12.21 -17.37 4.03
C SER A 537 11.62 -18.36 5.04
N GLU A 538 10.72 -17.94 5.92
CA GLU A 538 10.03 -18.79 6.89
C GLU A 538 9.18 -19.89 6.23
N LYS A 539 8.76 -19.68 4.98
CA LYS A 539 8.10 -20.69 4.11
C LYS A 539 8.99 -21.93 3.84
N TYR A 540 10.28 -21.82 4.11
CA TYR A 540 11.30 -22.85 3.88
C TYR A 540 11.82 -23.50 5.17
N LYS A 541 11.31 -23.09 6.34
CA LYS A 541 11.85 -23.51 7.63
C LYS A 541 11.86 -25.02 7.88
N ASP A 542 10.83 -25.69 7.38
CA ASP A 542 10.63 -27.14 7.55
C ASP A 542 11.18 -27.94 6.36
N ARG A 543 12.01 -27.33 5.51
CA ARG A 543 12.51 -27.95 4.27
C ARG A 543 13.99 -28.24 4.36
N ALA A 544 14.36 -29.45 3.92
CA ALA A 544 15.75 -29.86 3.83
C ALA A 544 16.38 -29.36 2.51
N PRO A 545 17.48 -28.59 2.55
CA PRO A 545 18.18 -28.17 1.35
C PRO A 545 18.83 -29.37 0.65
N ARG A 546 18.87 -29.30 -0.67
CA ARG A 546 19.47 -30.29 -1.58
C ARG A 546 20.83 -29.81 -2.08
N ASN A 547 21.57 -30.72 -2.70
CA ASN A 547 22.89 -30.42 -3.24
C ASN A 547 22.81 -29.39 -4.37
N LEU A 548 23.39 -28.22 -4.13
CA LEU A 548 23.56 -27.15 -5.11
C LEU A 548 24.94 -27.27 -5.78
N GLN A 549 24.98 -27.30 -7.11
CA GLN A 549 26.23 -27.22 -7.86
C GLN A 549 26.46 -25.78 -8.32
N MET A 550 27.64 -25.24 -8.00
CA MET A 550 28.07 -23.91 -8.42
C MET A 550 29.22 -24.02 -9.42
N ARG A 551 29.12 -23.30 -10.54
CA ARG A 551 30.18 -23.16 -11.54
C ARG A 551 30.48 -21.69 -11.77
N SER A 552 31.73 -21.28 -11.58
CA SER A 552 32.18 -19.91 -11.84
C SER A 552 32.73 -19.76 -13.26
N LEU A 553 32.42 -18.63 -13.90
CA LEU A 553 32.92 -18.23 -15.22
C LEU A 553 33.67 -16.88 -15.06
N PRO A 554 34.94 -16.89 -14.64
CA PRO A 554 35.68 -15.68 -14.26
C PRO A 554 35.82 -14.64 -15.38
N ASN A 555 35.90 -15.07 -16.65
CA ASN A 555 36.06 -14.14 -17.78
C ASN A 555 34.78 -13.35 -18.10
N GLU A 556 33.63 -13.86 -17.67
CA GLU A 556 32.31 -13.26 -17.91
C GLU A 556 31.75 -12.60 -16.65
N CYS A 557 32.48 -12.67 -15.52
CA CYS A 557 31.96 -12.30 -14.21
C CYS A 557 30.62 -12.94 -13.90
N ARG A 558 30.44 -14.19 -14.32
CA ARG A 558 29.19 -14.93 -14.25
C ARG A 558 29.31 -16.14 -13.33
N MET A 559 28.24 -16.43 -12.59
CA MET A 559 28.09 -17.69 -11.86
C MET A 559 26.90 -18.47 -12.41
N GLU A 560 27.04 -19.79 -12.49
CA GLU A 560 25.96 -20.69 -12.85
C GLU A 560 25.67 -21.60 -11.66
N PHE A 561 24.39 -21.67 -11.30
CA PHE A 561 23.88 -22.56 -10.27
C PHE A 561 23.02 -23.63 -10.92
N THR A 562 23.15 -24.87 -10.46
CA THR A 562 22.39 -26.00 -10.98
C THR A 562 21.94 -26.87 -9.82
N CYS A 563 20.63 -27.04 -9.68
CA CYS A 563 20.01 -28.01 -8.78
C CYS A 563 19.85 -29.37 -9.49
N GLN A 564 19.43 -30.40 -8.76
CA GLN A 564 19.07 -31.69 -9.38
C GLN A 564 17.86 -31.51 -10.32
N GLU A 565 17.63 -32.45 -11.26
CA GLU A 565 16.72 -32.26 -12.41
C GLU A 565 15.27 -31.85 -12.05
N ASP A 566 14.82 -32.14 -10.82
CA ASP A 566 13.47 -31.80 -10.33
C ASP A 566 13.47 -30.75 -9.19
N ASP A 567 14.63 -30.25 -8.78
CA ASP A 567 14.75 -29.34 -7.63
C ASP A 567 14.59 -27.87 -8.07
N THR A 568 14.03 -27.06 -7.17
CA THR A 568 13.85 -25.63 -7.33
C THR A 568 15.07 -24.89 -6.81
N LEU A 569 15.56 -23.92 -7.57
CA LEU A 569 16.58 -22.98 -7.08
C LEU A 569 15.89 -21.79 -6.42
N VAL A 570 16.20 -21.56 -5.15
CA VAL A 570 15.70 -20.43 -4.36
C VAL A 570 16.86 -19.49 -4.06
N VAL A 571 16.62 -18.21 -4.28
CA VAL A 571 17.56 -17.13 -3.99
C VAL A 571 16.92 -16.23 -2.93
N PHE A 572 17.38 -16.39 -1.69
CA PHE A 572 17.02 -15.47 -0.62
C PHE A 572 17.77 -14.17 -0.85
N LYS A 573 17.02 -13.07 -0.90
CA LYS A 573 17.54 -11.72 -1.07
C LYS A 573 17.31 -10.96 0.22
N MET A 574 18.29 -10.19 0.62
CA MET A 574 18.13 -9.37 1.82
C MET A 574 16.95 -8.39 1.60
N ASN A 575 16.09 -8.26 2.61
CA ASN A 575 14.97 -7.34 2.67
C ASN A 575 13.92 -7.51 1.56
N SER A 576 13.83 -8.66 0.88
CA SER A 576 12.77 -8.89 -0.10
C SER A 576 12.41 -10.36 -0.20
N GLU A 577 11.21 -10.66 -0.71
CA GLU A 577 10.77 -12.05 -0.88
C GLU A 577 11.74 -12.85 -1.78
N PRO A 578 11.93 -14.16 -1.52
CA PRO A 578 12.91 -14.97 -2.25
C PRO A 578 12.57 -15.06 -3.74
N MET A 579 13.58 -15.01 -4.61
CA MET A 579 13.38 -15.36 -6.02
C MET A 579 13.35 -16.87 -6.15
N VAL A 580 12.38 -17.40 -6.90
CA VAL A 580 12.22 -18.84 -7.06
C VAL A 580 12.27 -19.22 -8.53
N PHE A 581 13.19 -20.13 -8.86
CA PHE A 581 13.45 -20.59 -10.22
C PHE A 581 13.06 -22.06 -10.34
N PRO A 582 12.07 -22.40 -11.18
CA PRO A 582 11.62 -23.77 -11.33
C PRO A 582 12.70 -24.64 -11.96
N ALA A 583 12.54 -25.95 -11.75
CA ALA A 583 13.45 -26.96 -12.26
C ALA A 583 13.82 -26.72 -13.74
N GLY A 584 15.13 -26.69 -14.01
CA GLY A 584 15.70 -26.46 -15.34
C GLY A 584 15.80 -24.99 -15.78
N LYS A 585 15.15 -24.04 -15.12
CA LYS A 585 15.42 -22.60 -15.35
C LYS A 585 16.71 -22.20 -14.63
N LYS A 586 17.57 -21.46 -15.34
CA LYS A 586 18.82 -20.93 -14.80
C LYS A 586 18.73 -19.39 -14.80
N PRO A 587 18.82 -18.72 -13.64
CA PRO A 587 18.89 -17.28 -13.62
C PRO A 587 20.17 -16.79 -14.31
N ASP A 588 20.08 -15.64 -14.95
CA ASP A 588 21.25 -14.91 -15.40
C ASP A 588 21.90 -14.18 -14.22
N MET A 589 23.09 -14.62 -13.82
CA MET A 589 23.74 -14.13 -12.62
C MET A 589 25.12 -13.54 -12.90
N ARG A 590 25.25 -12.23 -12.73
CA ARG A 590 26.48 -11.51 -13.07
C ARG A 590 26.93 -10.59 -11.96
N CYS A 591 28.23 -10.57 -11.72
CA CYS A 591 28.87 -9.61 -10.85
C CYS A 591 29.07 -8.30 -11.62
N VAL A 592 28.32 -7.26 -11.25
CA VAL A 592 28.32 -5.97 -11.95
C VAL A 592 28.61 -4.82 -10.99
N SER A 593 29.18 -3.74 -11.51
CA SER A 593 29.23 -2.47 -10.79
C SER A 593 27.89 -1.76 -10.90
N PRO A 594 27.42 -1.07 -9.84
CA PRO A 594 26.20 -0.29 -9.89
C PRO A 594 26.28 0.78 -10.99
N PRO A 595 25.18 1.14 -11.67
CA PRO A 595 25.25 2.02 -12.84
C PRO A 595 25.72 3.45 -12.55
N ILE A 596 25.38 3.98 -11.37
CA ILE A 596 25.81 5.30 -10.90
C ILE A 596 27.34 5.45 -10.83
N ALA A 597 28.07 4.34 -10.75
CA ALA A 597 29.50 4.27 -10.46
C ALA A 597 30.41 4.23 -11.70
N GLN A 598 29.94 4.61 -12.89
CA GLN A 598 30.76 4.54 -14.10
C GLN A 598 32.07 5.31 -13.92
N ASN A 599 33.19 4.58 -13.93
CA ASN A 599 34.58 5.03 -13.72
C ASN A 599 35.09 5.15 -12.27
N LEU A 600 34.31 4.75 -11.27
CA LEU A 600 34.76 4.67 -9.87
C LEU A 600 35.12 3.24 -9.48
N GLN A 601 36.05 3.07 -8.53
CA GLN A 601 36.22 1.79 -7.83
C GLN A 601 35.14 1.70 -6.75
N THR A 602 34.14 0.86 -6.98
CA THR A 602 32.97 0.74 -6.10
C THR A 602 32.77 -0.68 -5.63
N GLU A 603 31.84 -0.84 -4.69
CA GLU A 603 31.20 -2.11 -4.42
C GLU A 603 30.58 -2.70 -5.70
N LYS A 604 30.47 -4.03 -5.71
CA LYS A 604 29.85 -4.77 -6.80
C LYS A 604 28.75 -5.67 -6.27
N TYR A 605 27.73 -5.87 -7.10
CA TYR A 605 26.51 -6.60 -6.75
C TYR A 605 26.30 -7.80 -7.65
N TRP A 606 25.48 -8.73 -7.17
CA TRP A 606 24.93 -9.77 -8.01
C TRP A 606 23.70 -9.25 -8.73
N TRP A 607 23.81 -9.10 -10.03
CA TRP A 607 22.66 -8.95 -10.90
C TRP A 607 22.08 -10.33 -11.17
N ILE A 608 20.90 -10.62 -10.63
CA ILE A 608 20.19 -11.89 -10.77
C ILE A 608 18.90 -11.62 -11.56
N ASP A 609 18.88 -12.07 -12.81
CA ASP A 609 17.88 -11.76 -13.84
C ASP A 609 17.63 -10.26 -14.00
N ASN A 610 16.66 -9.69 -13.29
CA ASN A 610 16.30 -8.28 -13.33
C ASN A 610 16.58 -7.54 -12.02
N GLN A 611 17.16 -8.15 -11.00
CA GLN A 611 17.37 -7.49 -9.70
C GLN A 611 18.84 -7.41 -9.33
N MET A 612 19.26 -6.26 -8.79
CA MET A 612 20.53 -6.13 -8.10
C MET A 612 20.33 -6.61 -6.66
N VAL A 613 21.12 -7.58 -6.25
CA VAL A 613 21.00 -8.22 -4.94
C VAL A 613 22.34 -8.12 -4.21
N ALA A 614 22.29 -7.58 -3.00
CA ALA A 614 23.37 -7.69 -2.03
C ALA A 614 23.23 -9.01 -1.25
N MET A 615 24.36 -9.70 -1.05
CA MET A 615 24.45 -10.92 -0.24
C MET A 615 23.39 -12.00 -0.52
N PRO A 616 23.19 -12.43 -1.78
CA PRO A 616 22.23 -13.49 -2.06
C PRO A 616 22.63 -14.81 -1.38
N VAL A 617 21.66 -15.49 -0.77
CA VAL A 617 21.80 -16.85 -0.22
C VAL A 617 21.07 -17.84 -1.13
N PHE A 618 21.78 -18.87 -1.59
CA PHE A 618 21.25 -19.84 -2.55
C PHE A 618 20.93 -21.16 -1.89
N ALA A 619 19.77 -21.73 -2.24
CA ALA A 619 19.36 -23.06 -1.82
C ALA A 619 18.74 -23.82 -2.98
N CYS A 620 18.94 -25.14 -3.00
CA CYS A 620 18.07 -26.03 -3.76
C CYS A 620 17.07 -26.63 -2.79
N PHE A 621 15.79 -26.63 -3.12
CA PHE A 621 14.79 -27.39 -2.38
C PHE A 621 14.15 -28.42 -3.32
N SER A 622 13.65 -29.51 -2.76
CA SER A 622 12.80 -30.42 -3.52
C SER A 622 11.66 -29.65 -4.15
N ARG A 623 11.29 -30.03 -5.39
CA ARG A 623 10.22 -29.41 -6.17
C ARG A 623 9.11 -28.84 -5.29
N ILE A 624 8.96 -27.53 -5.32
CA ILE A 624 7.93 -26.84 -4.58
C ILE A 624 6.67 -26.90 -5.42
N ALA A 625 5.76 -27.84 -5.19
CA ALA A 625 4.53 -27.89 -5.99
C ALA A 625 3.79 -26.54 -6.01
N GLU A 626 3.83 -25.78 -4.91
CA GLU A 626 3.20 -24.47 -4.73
C GLU A 626 3.86 -23.35 -5.55
N VAL A 627 5.16 -23.46 -5.89
CA VAL A 627 5.97 -22.42 -6.56
C VAL A 627 6.48 -22.85 -7.95
N ASP A 628 6.60 -24.15 -8.20
CA ASP A 628 7.10 -24.75 -9.46
C ASP A 628 6.03 -25.12 -10.46
N ASP A 629 4.76 -25.21 -10.08
CA ASP A 629 3.78 -25.29 -11.14
C ASP A 629 3.68 -23.89 -11.73
N PRO A 630 4.10 -23.73 -13.00
CA PRO A 630 3.91 -22.47 -13.69
C PRO A 630 2.45 -22.06 -13.54
N GLU A 631 2.21 -20.76 -13.56
CA GLU A 631 0.93 -20.22 -14.03
C GLU A 631 0.33 -21.20 -15.04
N ILE A 632 -0.89 -21.66 -14.77
CA ILE A 632 -1.52 -22.73 -15.56
C ILE A 632 -1.43 -22.28 -17.02
N ASP A 633 -0.73 -23.05 -17.85
CA ASP A 633 -0.50 -22.66 -19.24
C ASP A 633 -1.85 -22.52 -19.94
N MET A 634 -2.13 -21.28 -20.34
CA MET A 634 -3.36 -20.90 -21.02
C MET A 634 -3.42 -21.45 -22.46
N ASN A 635 -2.32 -22.01 -22.98
CA ASN A 635 -2.17 -22.59 -24.33
C ASN A 635 -2.77 -21.71 -25.44
N GLY A 636 -2.62 -20.39 -25.33
CA GLY A 636 -3.15 -19.41 -26.29
C GLY A 636 -4.62 -18.99 -26.08
N CYS A 637 -5.26 -19.43 -25.00
CA CYS A 637 -6.51 -18.84 -24.52
C CYS A 637 -6.30 -17.36 -24.18
N ARG A 638 -7.24 -16.50 -24.60
CA ARG A 638 -7.15 -15.05 -24.41
C ARG A 638 -7.77 -14.53 -23.12
N CYS A 639 -8.49 -15.38 -22.39
CA CYS A 639 -9.13 -15.00 -21.13
C CYS A 639 -8.10 -14.74 -20.00
N PRO A 640 -8.55 -14.11 -18.89
CA PRO A 640 -7.69 -13.81 -17.76
C PRO A 640 -7.09 -15.10 -17.17
N GLN A 641 -5.89 -14.98 -16.62
CA GLN A 641 -5.09 -16.10 -16.12
C GLN A 641 -5.86 -16.96 -15.10
N ILE A 642 -5.70 -18.28 -15.20
CA ILE A 642 -6.15 -19.20 -14.13
C ILE A 642 -4.94 -19.60 -13.30
N ASN A 643 -5.06 -19.48 -11.99
CA ASN A 643 -4.04 -19.89 -11.03
C ASN A 643 -4.54 -21.08 -10.22
N TYR A 644 -3.61 -21.87 -9.69
CA TYR A 644 -3.93 -22.77 -8.59
C TYR A 644 -3.74 -22.03 -7.27
N ILE A 645 -4.58 -22.30 -6.28
CA ILE A 645 -4.43 -21.75 -4.93
C ILE A 645 -4.55 -22.85 -3.87
N ASP A 646 -3.63 -22.85 -2.91
CA ASP A 646 -3.62 -23.74 -1.76
C ASP A 646 -4.29 -23.07 -0.53
N GLN A 647 -4.23 -23.74 0.63
CA GLN A 647 -4.80 -23.22 1.88
C GLN A 647 -4.22 -21.86 2.28
N GLU A 648 -2.91 -21.64 2.13
CA GLU A 648 -2.26 -20.39 2.55
C GLU A 648 -2.61 -19.25 1.60
N GLY A 649 -2.61 -19.56 0.30
CA GLY A 649 -3.13 -18.65 -0.72
C GLY A 649 -4.58 -18.26 -0.41
N ILE A 650 -5.44 -19.21 -0.02
CA ILE A 650 -6.84 -18.89 0.36
C ILE A 650 -6.89 -17.96 1.59
N ARG A 651 -6.02 -18.13 2.59
CA ARG A 651 -5.93 -17.20 3.73
C ARG A 651 -5.57 -15.78 3.29
N SER A 652 -4.67 -15.67 2.31
CA SER A 652 -4.19 -14.38 1.79
C SER A 652 -5.22 -13.61 0.96
N LEU A 653 -6.31 -14.24 0.51
CA LEU A 653 -7.35 -13.59 -0.30
C LEU A 653 -8.26 -12.63 0.48
N GLY A 654 -8.09 -12.54 1.81
CA GLY A 654 -8.89 -11.69 2.70
C GLY A 654 -10.09 -12.40 3.33
N ASN A 655 -10.80 -11.68 4.18
CA ASN A 655 -11.83 -12.22 5.09
C ASN A 655 -13.02 -12.90 4.38
N GLN A 656 -13.28 -12.56 3.11
CA GLN A 656 -14.38 -13.11 2.32
C GLN A 656 -14.17 -14.57 1.89
N SER A 657 -12.91 -15.01 1.84
CA SER A 657 -12.53 -16.35 1.35
C SER A 657 -11.71 -17.16 2.36
N SER A 658 -11.10 -16.51 3.36
CA SER A 658 -10.17 -17.15 4.30
C SER A 658 -10.78 -18.30 5.11
N TRP A 659 -12.08 -18.29 5.36
CA TRP A 659 -12.81 -19.38 6.06
C TRP A 659 -12.71 -20.73 5.33
N LEU A 660 -12.48 -20.73 4.00
CA LEU A 660 -12.27 -21.95 3.23
C LEU A 660 -10.85 -22.53 3.39
N ALA A 661 -9.91 -21.79 3.96
CA ALA A 661 -8.54 -22.27 4.18
C ALA A 661 -8.47 -23.42 5.20
N GLY A 662 -9.48 -23.56 6.07
CA GLY A 662 -9.62 -24.69 6.99
C GLY A 662 -9.74 -26.05 6.29
N LYS A 663 -10.15 -26.07 5.01
CA LYS A 663 -10.26 -27.30 4.22
C LYS A 663 -8.95 -27.67 3.54
N GLU A 664 -8.57 -28.93 3.67
CA GLU A 664 -7.38 -29.47 3.00
C GLU A 664 -7.51 -29.29 1.48
N THR A 665 -6.54 -28.59 0.87
CA THR A 665 -6.45 -28.45 -0.59
C THR A 665 -5.51 -29.49 -1.18
N ARG A 666 -5.82 -30.00 -2.37
CA ARG A 666 -4.89 -30.80 -3.18
C ARG A 666 -4.66 -30.13 -4.52
N LYS A 667 -3.43 -30.21 -5.00
CA LYS A 667 -3.08 -29.66 -6.31
C LYS A 667 -3.34 -30.65 -7.44
N PRO A 668 -4.37 -30.43 -8.29
CA PRO A 668 -4.57 -31.24 -9.48
C PRO A 668 -3.62 -30.80 -10.60
N LYS A 669 -3.45 -31.67 -11.60
CA LYS A 669 -2.95 -31.19 -12.90
C LYS A 669 -4.10 -30.50 -13.64
N ILE A 670 -3.90 -29.23 -14.01
CA ILE A 670 -4.86 -28.42 -14.75
C ILE A 670 -4.28 -28.10 -16.13
N THR A 671 -5.10 -28.16 -17.17
CA THR A 671 -4.74 -27.70 -18.51
C THR A 671 -5.86 -26.84 -19.06
N VAL A 672 -5.51 -25.72 -19.69
CA VAL A 672 -6.44 -24.88 -20.43
C VAL A 672 -6.14 -25.07 -21.92
N SER A 673 -7.14 -25.34 -22.75
CA SER A 673 -6.93 -25.48 -24.20
C SER A 673 -6.88 -24.11 -24.89
N ALA A 674 -6.43 -24.05 -26.15
CA ALA A 674 -6.50 -22.83 -26.98
C ALA A 674 -7.95 -22.32 -27.20
N LYS A 675 -8.96 -23.17 -26.95
CA LYS A 675 -10.38 -22.79 -26.95
C LYS A 675 -10.88 -22.40 -25.55
N CYS A 676 -9.96 -22.18 -24.61
CA CYS A 676 -10.25 -21.89 -23.21
C CYS A 676 -11.01 -23.00 -22.46
N GLU A 677 -10.92 -24.27 -22.91
CA GLU A 677 -11.53 -25.40 -22.19
C GLU A 677 -10.62 -25.81 -21.02
N ILE A 678 -11.16 -25.79 -19.79
CA ILE A 678 -10.40 -26.14 -18.58
C ILE A 678 -10.62 -27.62 -18.27
N VAL A 679 -9.51 -28.36 -18.17
CA VAL A 679 -9.50 -29.79 -17.83
C VAL A 679 -8.67 -30.02 -16.57
N ILE A 680 -9.27 -30.68 -15.60
CA ILE A 680 -8.70 -30.99 -14.29
C ILE A 680 -8.52 -32.50 -14.22
N TYR A 681 -7.27 -32.96 -14.15
CA TYR A 681 -6.94 -34.37 -14.13
C TYR A 681 -6.92 -34.89 -12.69
N LYS A 682 -7.67 -35.97 -12.45
CA LYS A 682 -7.72 -36.66 -11.14
C LYS A 682 -6.57 -37.64 -10.94
N SER A 683 -5.83 -37.95 -12.00
CA SER A 683 -4.69 -38.87 -11.95
C SER A 683 -3.65 -38.36 -10.95
N GLY A 684 -3.44 -39.08 -9.86
CA GLY A 684 -2.48 -38.74 -8.79
C GLY A 684 -3.09 -38.14 -7.53
N LEU A 685 -4.37 -37.74 -7.54
CA LEU A 685 -5.00 -37.13 -6.37
C LEU A 685 -5.50 -38.18 -5.34
N ASN A 686 -5.88 -39.38 -5.79
CA ASN A 686 -6.51 -40.42 -4.95
C ASN A 686 -7.69 -39.90 -4.10
N ILE A 687 -8.47 -38.97 -4.64
CA ILE A 687 -9.60 -38.32 -3.98
C ILE A 687 -10.92 -38.96 -4.41
N GLN A 688 -11.75 -39.31 -3.44
CA GLN A 688 -13.07 -39.91 -3.66
C GLN A 688 -14.19 -38.87 -3.68
N ASP A 689 -14.07 -37.81 -2.88
CA ASP A 689 -15.03 -36.73 -2.75
C ASP A 689 -14.28 -35.39 -2.57
N HIS A 690 -14.57 -34.41 -3.42
CA HIS A 690 -13.89 -33.11 -3.43
C HIS A 690 -14.77 -32.02 -4.03
N ASN A 691 -14.46 -30.78 -3.65
CA ASN A 691 -15.00 -29.57 -4.25
C ASN A 691 -13.93 -28.91 -5.13
N ILE A 692 -14.33 -28.34 -6.25
CA ILE A 692 -13.53 -27.42 -7.05
C ILE A 692 -14.06 -26.03 -6.78
N VAL A 693 -13.22 -25.16 -6.24
CA VAL A 693 -13.59 -23.80 -5.83
C VAL A 693 -12.83 -22.78 -6.66
N LEU A 694 -13.54 -21.79 -7.21
CA LEU A 694 -12.94 -20.63 -7.87
C LEU A 694 -12.98 -19.42 -6.94
N PHE A 695 -11.83 -18.78 -6.83
CA PHE A 695 -11.55 -17.61 -6.02
C PHE A 695 -11.17 -16.42 -6.88
N ARG A 696 -11.44 -15.23 -6.35
CA ARG A 696 -11.03 -13.95 -6.90
C ARG A 696 -10.40 -13.14 -5.76
N LYS A 697 -9.49 -12.23 -6.10
CA LYS A 697 -8.86 -11.36 -5.10
C LYS A 697 -9.94 -10.50 -4.44
N GLU A 698 -9.94 -10.45 -3.10
CA GLU A 698 -10.84 -9.62 -2.29
C GLU A 698 -12.34 -9.83 -2.54
N ALA A 699 -12.72 -10.96 -3.15
CA ALA A 699 -14.10 -11.29 -3.43
C ALA A 699 -14.46 -12.69 -2.89
N PRO A 700 -15.74 -12.95 -2.59
CA PRO A 700 -16.18 -14.27 -2.17
C PRO A 700 -15.96 -15.31 -3.28
N PRO A 701 -15.79 -16.59 -2.92
CA PRO A 701 -15.68 -17.67 -3.90
C PRO A 701 -16.96 -17.75 -4.74
N LEU A 702 -16.81 -17.79 -6.07
CA LEU A 702 -17.93 -17.71 -7.01
C LEU A 702 -18.53 -19.06 -7.37
N PHE A 703 -17.65 -20.05 -7.49
CA PHE A 703 -17.98 -21.31 -8.15
C PHE A 703 -17.48 -22.44 -7.30
N MET A 704 -18.39 -23.25 -6.79
CA MET A 704 -18.08 -24.47 -6.09
C MET A 704 -18.70 -25.62 -6.86
N ARG A 705 -17.93 -26.66 -7.20
CA ARG A 705 -18.49 -27.85 -7.82
C ARG A 705 -18.00 -29.10 -7.13
N ARG A 706 -18.94 -29.92 -6.66
CA ARG A 706 -18.63 -31.16 -5.97
C ARG A 706 -18.60 -32.36 -6.90
N TYR A 707 -17.70 -33.29 -6.61
CA TYR A 707 -17.55 -34.52 -7.36
C TYR A 707 -17.40 -35.73 -6.46
N SER A 708 -18.32 -36.69 -6.61
CA SER A 708 -18.29 -37.98 -5.90
C SER A 708 -17.83 -39.15 -6.78
N THR A 709 -17.58 -40.29 -6.13
CA THR A 709 -16.79 -41.50 -6.47
C THR A 709 -16.98 -42.19 -7.84
N SER A 710 -17.81 -41.70 -8.76
CA SER A 710 -18.14 -42.41 -10.02
C SER A 710 -17.66 -41.73 -11.31
N GLN A 711 -16.87 -40.66 -11.21
CA GLN A 711 -16.56 -39.81 -12.36
C GLN A 711 -15.27 -40.18 -13.13
N PRO A 712 -15.17 -39.76 -14.41
CA PRO A 712 -13.99 -39.99 -15.26
C PRO A 712 -12.68 -39.46 -14.64
N SER A 713 -11.55 -40.01 -15.10
CA SER A 713 -10.18 -39.68 -14.68
C SER A 713 -9.75 -38.23 -14.94
N SER A 714 -10.53 -37.51 -15.74
CA SER A 714 -10.37 -36.08 -16.00
C SER A 714 -11.74 -35.43 -15.99
N LEU A 715 -11.73 -34.13 -15.71
CA LEU A 715 -12.92 -33.40 -15.37
C LEU A 715 -12.91 -32.09 -16.14
N ARG A 716 -13.95 -31.84 -16.93
CA ARG A 716 -14.01 -30.66 -17.79
C ARG A 716 -14.98 -29.65 -17.19
N LEU A 717 -14.55 -28.41 -17.03
CA LEU A 717 -15.40 -27.29 -16.62
C LEU A 717 -16.04 -26.65 -17.85
N ASN A 718 -16.86 -27.41 -18.59
CA ASN A 718 -17.49 -26.92 -19.83
C ASN A 718 -18.45 -25.75 -19.61
N ASP A 719 -18.92 -25.60 -18.37
CA ASP A 719 -19.89 -24.59 -17.98
C ASP A 719 -19.22 -23.22 -17.73
N LEU A 720 -17.89 -23.19 -17.55
CA LEU A 720 -17.09 -21.98 -17.47
C LEU A 720 -16.48 -21.70 -18.84
N VAL A 721 -16.96 -20.64 -19.51
CA VAL A 721 -16.60 -20.31 -20.88
C VAL A 721 -15.88 -18.97 -20.96
N CYS A 722 -14.96 -18.85 -21.92
CA CYS A 722 -14.34 -17.58 -22.26
C CYS A 722 -15.18 -16.89 -23.33
N ASN A 723 -15.69 -15.69 -23.04
CA ASN A 723 -16.53 -14.94 -23.97
C ASN A 723 -15.69 -14.21 -25.05
N GLU A 724 -16.35 -13.56 -26.00
CA GLU A 724 -15.69 -12.83 -27.09
C GLU A 724 -14.90 -11.58 -26.63
N GLU A 725 -15.27 -11.02 -25.47
CA GLU A 725 -14.56 -9.90 -24.84
C GLU A 725 -13.33 -10.34 -24.03
N ASN A 726 -13.05 -11.65 -23.99
CA ASN A 726 -11.99 -12.27 -23.20
C ASN A 726 -12.23 -12.14 -21.68
N HIS A 727 -13.44 -12.42 -21.23
CA HIS A 727 -13.80 -12.57 -19.82
C HIS A 727 -14.34 -13.98 -19.54
N TRP A 728 -14.23 -14.43 -18.29
CA TRP A 728 -14.81 -15.70 -17.85
C TRP A 728 -16.31 -15.53 -17.59
N GLU A 729 -17.13 -16.47 -18.07
CA GLU A 729 -18.58 -16.50 -17.89
C GLU A 729 -19.10 -17.89 -17.50
N TYR A 730 -20.21 -17.94 -16.76
CA TYR A 730 -20.95 -19.16 -16.42
C TYR A 730 -22.45 -18.94 -16.67
N GLU A 731 -23.07 -19.80 -17.49
CA GLU A 731 -24.52 -19.71 -17.86
C GLU A 731 -24.96 -18.33 -18.40
N GLY A 732 -24.02 -17.58 -18.99
CA GLY A 732 -24.19 -16.22 -19.53
C GLY A 732 -23.97 -15.09 -18.53
N GLY A 733 -23.59 -15.40 -17.29
CA GLY A 733 -23.22 -14.43 -16.27
C GLY A 733 -21.71 -14.21 -16.18
N LEU A 734 -21.28 -12.96 -16.00
CA LEU A 734 -19.86 -12.61 -15.85
C LEU A 734 -19.30 -13.23 -14.56
N VAL A 735 -18.20 -13.98 -14.66
CA VAL A 735 -17.46 -14.54 -13.53
C VAL A 735 -16.32 -13.59 -13.13
N SER A 736 -15.47 -13.23 -14.08
CA SER A 736 -14.33 -12.35 -13.80
C SER A 736 -13.77 -11.71 -15.06
N LYS A 737 -13.38 -10.44 -14.94
CA LYS A 737 -12.50 -9.74 -15.90
C LYS A 737 -11.02 -9.87 -15.52
N ASP A 738 -10.74 -10.28 -14.28
CA ASP A 738 -9.42 -10.43 -13.70
C ASP A 738 -9.03 -11.91 -13.57
N PRO A 739 -7.76 -12.24 -13.29
CA PRO A 739 -7.33 -13.60 -13.01
C PRO A 739 -8.17 -14.29 -11.94
N ILE A 740 -8.44 -15.58 -12.13
CA ILE A 740 -9.16 -16.43 -11.18
C ILE A 740 -8.24 -17.49 -10.60
N SER A 741 -8.43 -17.82 -9.33
CA SER A 741 -7.68 -18.86 -8.64
C SER A 741 -8.54 -20.09 -8.40
N LEU A 742 -7.99 -21.30 -8.55
CA LEU A 742 -8.72 -22.56 -8.45
C LEU A 742 -8.11 -23.44 -7.37
N ALA A 743 -8.93 -23.94 -6.45
CA ALA A 743 -8.55 -24.95 -5.47
C ALA A 743 -9.35 -26.24 -5.66
N VAL A 744 -8.73 -27.39 -5.38
CA VAL A 744 -9.45 -28.65 -5.18
C VAL A 744 -9.44 -28.95 -3.70
N GLN A 745 -10.58 -28.81 -3.04
CA GLN A 745 -10.73 -29.00 -1.61
C GLN A 745 -11.27 -30.40 -1.30
N LEU A 746 -10.67 -31.07 -0.33
CA LEU A 746 -11.10 -32.38 0.10
C LEU A 746 -12.31 -32.27 1.03
N ASN A 747 -13.23 -33.22 0.85
CA ASN A 747 -14.35 -33.42 1.76
C ASN A 747 -13.95 -34.49 2.80
N THR A 748 -13.00 -34.16 3.70
CA THR A 748 -12.55 -35.09 4.75
C THR A 748 -13.51 -35.07 5.94
N GLY A 749 -14.27 -36.15 6.11
CA GLY A 749 -15.39 -36.25 7.05
C GLY A 749 -15.01 -36.41 8.53
N SER A 750 -15.41 -35.44 9.33
CA SER A 750 -16.41 -35.57 10.41
C SER A 750 -16.93 -34.15 10.70
N CYS A 751 -18.24 -33.96 10.90
CA CYS A 751 -18.81 -32.62 11.11
C CYS A 751 -18.31 -32.05 12.44
N SER A 752 -17.25 -31.24 12.39
CA SER A 752 -16.83 -30.43 13.52
C SER A 752 -17.81 -29.29 13.80
N CYS A 753 -18.66 -28.95 12.82
CA CYS A 753 -19.71 -27.96 13.01
C CYS A 753 -20.81 -28.45 13.95
N GLU A 754 -21.33 -27.53 14.75
CA GLU A 754 -22.50 -27.80 15.59
C GLU A 754 -23.67 -28.29 14.73
N LYS A 755 -24.44 -29.25 15.27
CA LYS A 755 -25.60 -29.78 14.56
C LYS A 755 -26.62 -28.66 14.36
N LEU A 756 -27.15 -28.54 13.14
CA LEU A 756 -28.28 -27.67 12.82
C LEU A 756 -29.43 -27.92 13.81
N GLU A 757 -29.85 -26.86 14.52
CA GLU A 757 -30.95 -26.97 15.48
C GLU A 757 -32.27 -27.15 14.72
N ASN A 758 -32.82 -28.36 14.83
CA ASN A 758 -34.07 -28.70 14.17
C ASN A 758 -35.26 -28.33 15.06
N THR A 759 -35.93 -27.23 14.72
CA THR A 759 -37.10 -26.74 15.47
C THR A 759 -38.43 -27.30 14.94
N SER A 760 -38.39 -28.15 13.91
CA SER A 760 -39.58 -28.77 13.28
C SER A 760 -39.36 -30.28 13.02
N ASN A 761 -40.37 -31.02 12.57
CA ASN A 761 -40.23 -32.45 12.21
C ASN A 761 -39.51 -32.64 10.85
N LEU A 762 -38.45 -31.88 10.57
CA LEU A 762 -37.67 -31.97 9.32
C LEU A 762 -36.61 -33.08 9.42
N THR A 763 -36.37 -33.81 8.33
CA THR A 763 -35.29 -34.80 8.26
C THR A 763 -34.07 -34.17 7.58
N ILE A 764 -32.96 -34.06 8.30
CA ILE A 764 -31.65 -33.66 7.74
C ILE A 764 -30.86 -34.95 7.53
N THR A 765 -30.54 -35.25 6.27
CA THR A 765 -29.71 -36.41 5.93
C THR A 765 -28.39 -35.90 5.34
N GLU A 766 -27.28 -36.26 5.99
CA GLU A 766 -25.95 -36.11 5.40
C GLU A 766 -25.78 -37.16 4.31
N ASN A 767 -25.79 -36.71 3.05
CA ASN A 767 -25.59 -37.62 1.94
C ASN A 767 -24.11 -38.07 1.88
N ASN A 768 -23.91 -39.39 1.79
CA ASN A 768 -22.59 -40.04 1.78
C ASN A 768 -21.69 -39.73 3.00
N GLY A 769 -22.26 -39.29 4.13
CA GLY A 769 -21.50 -39.00 5.36
C GLY A 769 -20.63 -37.75 5.29
N VAL A 770 -21.00 -36.78 4.44
CA VAL A 770 -20.28 -35.51 4.25
C VAL A 770 -21.19 -34.35 4.64
N CYS A 771 -20.67 -33.44 5.46
CA CYS A 771 -21.41 -32.33 6.06
C CYS A 771 -21.79 -31.25 5.04
N ASP A 772 -21.03 -31.12 3.95
CA ASP A 772 -21.34 -30.22 2.83
C ASP A 772 -22.36 -30.86 1.85
N ASP A 773 -23.08 -31.91 2.28
CA ASP A 773 -24.12 -32.60 1.50
C ASP A 773 -25.47 -32.73 2.22
N LEU A 774 -26.10 -31.62 2.54
CA LEU A 774 -27.34 -31.68 3.31
C LEU A 774 -28.54 -31.90 2.39
N GLN A 775 -29.20 -33.04 2.55
CA GLN A 775 -30.56 -33.24 2.05
C GLN A 775 -31.56 -32.92 3.16
N LEU A 776 -32.42 -31.95 2.88
CA LEU A 776 -33.43 -31.44 3.78
C LEU A 776 -34.81 -31.89 3.27
N GLU A 777 -35.54 -32.64 4.11
CA GLU A 777 -36.86 -33.18 3.76
C GLU A 777 -37.92 -32.82 4.82
N CYS A 778 -38.95 -32.08 4.41
CA CYS A 778 -40.13 -31.80 5.20
C CYS A 778 -41.05 -33.02 5.23
N PRO A 779 -41.76 -33.24 6.34
CA PRO A 779 -42.64 -34.41 6.50
C PRO A 779 -43.86 -34.35 5.57
N THR A 780 -44.27 -33.14 5.16
CA THR A 780 -45.36 -32.90 4.21
C THR A 780 -44.76 -32.51 2.85
N PRO A 781 -44.96 -33.30 1.78
CA PRO A 781 -44.53 -32.94 0.44
C PRO A 781 -45.13 -31.61 -0.01
N GLY A 782 -44.30 -30.72 -0.55
CA GLY A 782 -44.71 -29.37 -0.98
C GLY A 782 -44.49 -28.26 0.05
N ASN A 783 -44.10 -28.61 1.29
CA ASN A 783 -43.69 -27.62 2.29
C ASN A 783 -42.32 -27.04 1.97
N TRP A 784 -42.13 -25.80 2.44
CA TRP A 784 -40.95 -24.99 2.15
C TRP A 784 -39.98 -25.01 3.31
N ILE A 785 -38.69 -25.09 3.03
CA ILE A 785 -37.64 -25.15 4.05
C ILE A 785 -37.05 -23.76 4.21
N MET A 786 -37.00 -23.20 5.44
CA MET A 786 -36.41 -21.89 5.76
C MET A 786 -35.17 -22.03 6.65
N LEU A 787 -34.14 -21.22 6.37
CA LEU A 787 -32.94 -21.03 7.20
C LEU A 787 -32.89 -19.58 7.74
N PRO A 788 -33.33 -19.30 8.98
CA PRO A 788 -33.19 -17.99 9.61
C PRO A 788 -31.72 -17.69 9.95
N PRO A 789 -31.27 -16.42 9.89
CA PRO A 789 -32.04 -15.22 9.52
C PRO A 789 -32.22 -15.01 8.01
N MET A 790 -31.60 -15.82 7.16
CA MET A 790 -31.41 -15.54 5.72
C MET A 790 -32.61 -15.83 4.81
N GLY A 791 -33.77 -16.22 5.36
CA GLY A 791 -35.05 -16.25 4.62
C GLY A 791 -35.11 -17.22 3.43
N ILE A 792 -34.27 -18.25 3.38
CA ILE A 792 -34.17 -19.06 2.16
C ILE A 792 -35.23 -20.13 2.13
N LEU A 793 -36.26 -19.97 1.28
CA LEU A 793 -37.42 -20.86 1.17
C LEU A 793 -37.31 -21.81 -0.03
N PHE A 794 -37.40 -23.12 0.19
CA PHE A 794 -37.22 -24.12 -0.89
C PHE A 794 -38.27 -25.23 -0.89
N SER A 795 -38.65 -25.73 -2.07
CA SER A 795 -39.53 -26.90 -2.18
C SER A 795 -38.83 -28.18 -1.68
N SER A 796 -39.43 -28.89 -0.73
CA SER A 796 -38.92 -30.16 -0.23
C SER A 796 -39.24 -31.36 -1.14
N PRO A 797 -38.34 -32.37 -1.30
CA PRO A 797 -36.97 -32.46 -0.77
C PRO A 797 -35.97 -31.60 -1.55
N LEU A 798 -35.00 -31.02 -0.85
CA LEU A 798 -33.95 -30.20 -1.43
C LEU A 798 -32.58 -30.66 -0.98
N ARG A 799 -31.63 -30.67 -1.90
CA ARG A 799 -30.20 -30.76 -1.60
C ARG A 799 -29.63 -29.34 -1.55
N SER A 800 -29.22 -28.90 -0.37
CA SER A 800 -28.59 -27.60 -0.16
C SER A 800 -27.15 -27.66 -0.66
N ALA A 801 -26.71 -26.69 -1.45
CA ALA A 801 -25.31 -26.63 -1.82
C ALA A 801 -24.68 -25.23 -1.74
N ASN A 802 -25.42 -24.28 -1.17
CA ASN A 802 -24.88 -23.06 -0.57
C ASN A 802 -24.24 -23.27 0.82
N VAL A 803 -24.67 -24.29 1.59
CA VAL A 803 -24.25 -24.47 2.99
C VAL A 803 -23.02 -25.37 3.12
N ILE A 804 -21.97 -24.84 3.73
CA ILE A 804 -20.65 -25.48 3.87
C ILE A 804 -20.21 -25.43 5.32
N CYS A 805 -19.66 -26.53 5.84
CA CYS A 805 -19.02 -26.56 7.14
C CYS A 805 -17.51 -26.34 7.00
N ALA A 806 -16.96 -25.33 7.67
CA ALA A 806 -15.53 -25.07 7.74
C ALA A 806 -15.15 -24.59 9.15
N ASP A 807 -14.07 -25.13 9.71
CA ASP A 807 -13.55 -24.77 11.04
C ASP A 807 -14.59 -24.77 12.17
N GLY A 808 -15.58 -25.67 12.10
CA GLY A 808 -16.63 -25.78 13.12
C GLY A 808 -17.77 -24.77 12.99
N GLN A 809 -17.78 -23.94 11.94
CA GLN A 809 -18.84 -22.99 11.64
C GLN A 809 -19.49 -23.28 10.28
N TRP A 810 -20.80 -23.08 10.21
CA TRP A 810 -21.56 -23.18 8.96
C TRP A 810 -21.44 -21.87 8.18
N TYR A 811 -21.30 -21.95 6.87
CA TYR A 811 -21.25 -20.80 5.97
C TYR A 811 -22.27 -20.99 4.85
N SER A 812 -22.95 -19.93 4.44
CA SER A 812 -23.77 -19.88 3.23
C SER A 812 -23.23 -18.82 2.28
N ASN A 813 -22.71 -19.22 1.12
CA ASN A 813 -22.15 -18.28 0.13
C ASN A 813 -21.08 -17.32 0.73
N GLY A 814 -20.30 -17.80 1.70
CA GLY A 814 -19.29 -17.01 2.42
C GLY A 814 -19.78 -16.31 3.69
N TYR A 815 -21.09 -16.26 3.94
CA TYR A 815 -21.66 -15.65 5.13
C TYR A 815 -21.70 -16.66 6.30
N PRO A 816 -21.08 -16.37 7.46
CA PRO A 816 -21.14 -17.24 8.63
C PRO A 816 -22.56 -17.34 9.17
N LEU A 817 -22.99 -18.57 9.45
CA LEU A 817 -24.28 -18.87 10.04
C LEU A 817 -24.12 -19.09 11.55
N ASP A 818 -24.59 -18.12 12.34
CA ASP A 818 -24.65 -18.23 13.78
C ASP A 818 -25.90 -19.02 14.19
N SER A 819 -25.70 -20.23 14.74
CA SER A 819 -26.77 -21.13 15.20
C SER A 819 -27.90 -21.34 14.17
N PRO A 820 -27.60 -21.86 12.97
CA PRO A 820 -28.61 -22.03 11.93
C PRO A 820 -29.73 -22.98 12.39
N THR A 821 -30.96 -22.48 12.30
CA THR A 821 -32.17 -23.28 12.55
C THR A 821 -32.82 -23.63 11.22
N VAL A 822 -33.47 -24.80 11.12
CA VAL A 822 -34.21 -25.20 9.92
C VAL A 822 -35.69 -25.41 10.25
N GLN A 823 -36.57 -24.83 9.45
CA GLN A 823 -38.03 -24.88 9.67
C GLN A 823 -38.81 -25.20 8.39
N CYS A 824 -39.86 -26.02 8.51
CA CYS A 824 -40.83 -26.27 7.43
C CYS A 824 -42.00 -25.28 7.50
N PHE A 825 -42.34 -24.65 6.37
CA PHE A 825 -43.44 -23.71 6.21
C PHE A 825 -44.45 -24.21 5.17
N ASP A 826 -45.73 -23.91 5.40
CA ASP A 826 -46.76 -24.02 4.36
C ASP A 826 -46.68 -22.77 3.48
N PRO A 827 -46.64 -22.90 2.13
CA PRO A 827 -46.51 -21.74 1.24
C PRO A 827 -47.76 -20.84 1.30
N THR A 828 -47.58 -19.57 1.62
CA THR A 828 -48.63 -18.54 1.57
C THR A 828 -48.61 -17.78 0.22
N ASP A 829 -49.26 -18.39 -0.77
CA ASP A 829 -49.97 -17.86 -1.97
C ASP A 829 -49.46 -16.71 -2.88
N VAL A 830 -48.38 -15.95 -2.64
CA VAL A 830 -48.04 -14.81 -3.55
C VAL A 830 -46.99 -15.15 -4.63
N PHE A 831 -46.06 -16.06 -4.38
CA PHE A 831 -44.95 -16.39 -5.31
C PHE A 831 -44.81 -17.88 -5.62
N LYS A 832 -45.86 -18.66 -5.34
CA LYS A 832 -45.83 -20.12 -5.46
C LYS A 832 -45.41 -20.59 -6.85
N ASP A 833 -46.02 -20.03 -7.90
CA ASP A 833 -45.75 -20.42 -9.29
C ASP A 833 -44.31 -20.09 -9.70
N PHE A 834 -43.78 -18.93 -9.29
CA PHE A 834 -42.39 -18.54 -9.58
C PHE A 834 -41.41 -19.47 -8.87
N ILE A 835 -41.62 -19.76 -7.59
CA ILE A 835 -40.70 -20.59 -6.79
C ILE A 835 -40.74 -22.04 -7.27
N GLU A 836 -41.92 -22.58 -7.62
CA GLU A 836 -42.03 -23.92 -8.18
C GLU A 836 -41.38 -24.05 -9.56
N ALA A 837 -41.52 -23.03 -10.42
CA ALA A 837 -40.93 -23.02 -11.75
C ALA A 837 -39.40 -22.78 -11.74
N CYS A 838 -38.97 -21.75 -11.01
CA CYS A 838 -37.62 -21.21 -11.09
C CYS A 838 -36.70 -21.62 -9.95
N ARG A 839 -37.23 -22.03 -8.78
CA ARG A 839 -36.45 -22.47 -7.61
C ARG A 839 -35.44 -21.45 -7.08
N CYS A 840 -35.67 -20.16 -7.33
CA CYS A 840 -35.00 -19.05 -6.63
C CYS A 840 -35.97 -18.36 -5.66
N THR A 841 -35.42 -17.78 -4.61
CA THR A 841 -36.16 -16.81 -3.79
C THR A 841 -36.58 -15.63 -4.66
N PRO A 842 -37.83 -15.13 -4.63
CA PRO A 842 -38.22 -13.96 -5.40
C PRO A 842 -37.39 -12.75 -4.99
N VAL A 843 -36.87 -12.02 -5.99
CA VAL A 843 -36.21 -10.73 -5.75
C VAL A 843 -37.17 -9.80 -5.02
N GLN A 844 -36.74 -9.26 -3.88
CA GLN A 844 -37.55 -8.31 -3.11
C GLN A 844 -37.30 -6.90 -3.60
N ILE A 845 -38.39 -6.20 -3.95
CA ILE A 845 -38.34 -4.79 -4.35
C ILE A 845 -38.67 -3.95 -3.12
N HIS A 846 -37.76 -3.06 -2.77
CA HIS A 846 -37.96 -2.17 -1.63
C HIS A 846 -38.37 -0.78 -2.09
N ASN A 847 -39.27 -0.20 -1.30
CA ASN A 847 -39.81 1.13 -1.49
C ASN A 847 -39.55 1.99 -0.25
N LYS A 848 -39.87 3.29 -0.35
CA LYS A 848 -39.74 4.25 0.75
C LYS A 848 -40.41 3.83 2.07
N THR A 849 -41.43 2.97 2.02
CA THR A 849 -42.16 2.51 3.23
C THR A 849 -41.56 1.26 3.89
N SER A 850 -40.64 0.54 3.24
CA SER A 850 -39.97 -0.66 3.78
C SER A 850 -38.65 -0.34 4.53
N TYR A 851 -38.53 0.91 4.98
CA TYR A 851 -37.29 1.60 5.40
C TYR A 851 -36.57 1.05 6.63
N ASP A 852 -37.29 0.43 7.59
CA ASP A 852 -36.72 0.08 8.91
C ASP A 852 -35.70 -1.07 8.90
N TYR A 853 -35.73 -1.95 7.89
CA TYR A 853 -34.77 -3.06 7.77
C TYR A 853 -33.61 -2.73 6.81
N LEU A 854 -33.90 -2.06 5.69
CA LEU A 854 -32.90 -1.67 4.68
C LEU A 854 -31.85 -0.69 5.20
N SER A 855 -32.29 0.28 6.02
CA SER A 855 -31.44 1.38 6.49
C SER A 855 -30.20 0.87 7.19
N LYS A 856 -30.31 -0.15 8.05
CA LYS A 856 -29.16 -0.66 8.81
C LYS A 856 -28.05 -1.28 7.96
N GLU A 857 -28.37 -1.94 6.85
CA GLU A 857 -27.33 -2.55 6.00
C GLU A 857 -26.74 -1.55 4.99
N LEU A 858 -27.58 -0.67 4.42
CA LEU A 858 -27.09 0.38 3.53
C LEU A 858 -26.38 1.53 4.28
N ASP A 859 -26.76 1.83 5.52
CA ASP A 859 -26.10 2.85 6.39
C ASP A 859 -24.73 2.41 6.90
N LYS A 860 -24.49 1.10 7.13
CA LYS A 860 -23.19 0.59 7.62
C LYS A 860 -22.00 1.03 6.74
N LYS A 861 -22.26 1.35 5.47
CA LYS A 861 -21.28 1.76 4.48
C LYS A 861 -21.45 3.21 4.01
N ASN A 862 -22.28 3.99 4.70
CA ASN A 862 -22.59 5.39 4.35
C ASN A 862 -23.17 5.58 2.93
N ILE A 863 -23.69 4.52 2.30
CA ILE A 863 -24.25 4.60 0.94
C ILE A 863 -25.52 5.45 0.94
N LEU A 864 -26.25 5.49 2.05
CA LEU A 864 -27.45 6.32 2.21
C LEU A 864 -27.15 7.80 2.53
N ALA A 865 -25.92 8.14 2.89
CA ALA A 865 -25.60 9.43 3.50
C ALA A 865 -25.94 10.63 2.60
N ASP A 866 -25.88 10.45 1.28
CA ASP A 866 -26.14 11.46 0.26
C ASP A 866 -27.16 11.02 -0.79
N ARG A 867 -28.02 10.03 -0.49
CA ARG A 867 -28.95 9.44 -1.48
C ARG A 867 -30.39 9.37 -0.98
N ILE A 868 -31.35 9.57 -1.89
CA ILE A 868 -32.77 9.23 -1.68
C ILE A 868 -33.13 7.93 -2.37
N PHE A 869 -34.10 7.21 -1.79
CA PHE A 869 -34.51 5.87 -2.23
C PHE A 869 -35.91 5.94 -2.83
N ASP A 870 -36.10 5.21 -3.91
CA ASP A 870 -37.42 4.97 -4.49
C ASP A 870 -37.55 3.51 -4.95
N ALA A 871 -38.78 3.10 -5.24
CA ALA A 871 -39.02 1.84 -5.92
C ALA A 871 -39.05 2.06 -7.43
N GLY A 872 -38.22 1.30 -8.14
CA GLY A 872 -38.38 1.05 -9.55
C GLY A 872 -39.50 0.06 -9.86
N GLU A 873 -39.69 -0.20 -11.15
CA GLU A 873 -40.61 -1.21 -11.66
C GLU A 873 -39.84 -2.51 -11.89
N GLY A 874 -40.30 -3.59 -11.24
CA GLY A 874 -39.69 -4.91 -11.39
C GLY A 874 -40.70 -5.96 -11.85
N GLU A 875 -40.26 -6.87 -12.71
CA GLU A 875 -41.09 -7.96 -13.24
C GLU A 875 -40.34 -9.29 -13.19
N HIS A 876 -40.94 -10.31 -12.55
CA HIS A 876 -40.47 -11.69 -12.58
C HIS A 876 -41.02 -12.40 -13.83
N GLN A 877 -40.13 -12.79 -14.73
CA GLN A 877 -40.47 -13.54 -15.92
C GLN A 877 -40.31 -15.04 -15.66
N ILE A 878 -41.42 -15.73 -15.42
CA ILE A 878 -41.44 -17.15 -15.04
C ILE A 878 -40.88 -18.06 -16.17
N SER A 879 -41.05 -17.68 -17.44
CA SER A 879 -40.69 -18.52 -18.60
C SER A 879 -39.19 -18.74 -18.79
N ASN A 880 -38.38 -17.76 -18.40
CA ASN A 880 -36.91 -17.73 -18.51
C ASN A 880 -36.24 -17.63 -17.13
N CYS A 881 -37.02 -17.50 -16.06
CA CYS A 881 -36.52 -17.31 -14.71
C CYS A 881 -35.62 -16.07 -14.60
N GLU A 882 -36.03 -14.99 -15.24
CA GLU A 882 -35.35 -13.70 -15.21
C GLU A 882 -36.16 -12.70 -14.41
N PHE A 883 -35.48 -11.70 -13.86
CA PHE A 883 -36.08 -10.57 -13.20
C PHE A 883 -35.47 -9.30 -13.79
N SER A 884 -36.33 -8.47 -14.39
CA SER A 884 -35.94 -7.16 -14.91
C SER A 884 -36.38 -6.08 -13.94
N TYR A 885 -35.52 -5.11 -13.68
CA TYR A 885 -35.80 -3.98 -12.80
C TYR A 885 -35.31 -2.67 -13.42
N ALA A 886 -36.23 -1.73 -13.55
CA ALA A 886 -35.96 -0.42 -14.11
C ALA A 886 -36.20 0.66 -13.06
N CYS A 887 -35.20 1.53 -12.88
CA CYS A 887 -35.32 2.71 -12.05
C CYS A 887 -35.84 3.91 -12.86
N PRO A 888 -36.40 4.93 -12.19
CA PRO A 888 -36.63 6.23 -12.82
C PRO A 888 -35.35 6.79 -13.46
N ASP A 889 -35.47 7.60 -14.52
CA ASP A 889 -34.34 8.06 -15.36
C ASP A 889 -33.20 8.74 -14.58
N ASP A 890 -33.48 9.30 -13.41
CA ASP A 890 -32.54 10.01 -12.52
C ASP A 890 -32.09 9.18 -11.30
N TYR A 891 -32.38 7.89 -11.28
CA TYR A 891 -32.01 6.96 -10.21
C TYR A 891 -31.12 5.83 -10.73
N GLU A 892 -30.16 5.43 -9.91
CA GLU A 892 -29.27 4.30 -10.10
C GLU A 892 -29.90 3.03 -9.48
N PRO A 893 -29.91 1.89 -10.19
CA PRO A 893 -30.31 0.62 -9.59
C PRO A 893 -29.31 0.19 -8.54
N VAL A 894 -29.81 -0.32 -7.41
CA VAL A 894 -28.98 -0.89 -6.35
C VAL A 894 -29.42 -2.30 -6.07
N VAL A 895 -28.45 -3.21 -6.08
CA VAL A 895 -28.60 -4.61 -5.70
C VAL A 895 -27.89 -4.81 -4.38
N PHE A 896 -28.56 -5.44 -3.41
CA PHE A 896 -27.94 -5.74 -2.13
C PHE A 896 -28.52 -7.02 -1.55
N SER A 897 -27.74 -7.63 -0.65
CA SER A 897 -28.05 -8.89 0.03
C SER A 897 -27.53 -8.82 1.46
N ILE A 898 -28.07 -9.66 2.35
CA ILE A 898 -27.47 -9.90 3.67
C ILE A 898 -26.06 -10.50 3.55
N GLU A 899 -25.78 -11.16 2.43
CA GLU A 899 -24.51 -11.86 2.20
C GLU A 899 -23.39 -10.91 1.77
N ARG A 900 -23.68 -9.71 1.24
CA ARG A 900 -22.69 -8.86 0.55
C ARG A 900 -22.97 -7.36 0.67
N ASP A 901 -21.91 -6.58 0.44
CA ASP A 901 -22.00 -5.12 0.35
C ASP A 901 -22.90 -4.70 -0.85
N PRO A 902 -23.69 -3.61 -0.71
CA PRO A 902 -24.55 -3.11 -1.77
C PRO A 902 -23.77 -2.70 -3.03
N ARG A 903 -24.32 -3.00 -4.21
CA ARG A 903 -23.76 -2.62 -5.51
C ARG A 903 -24.68 -1.65 -6.24
N ILE A 904 -24.10 -0.53 -6.68
CA ILE A 904 -24.77 0.51 -7.47
C ILE A 904 -24.46 0.28 -8.95
N PHE A 905 -25.49 0.29 -9.79
CA PHE A 905 -25.38 0.18 -11.25
C PHE A 905 -25.47 1.57 -11.91
N PRO A 906 -24.87 1.76 -13.10
CA PRO A 906 -24.93 3.04 -13.80
C PRO A 906 -26.37 3.53 -14.06
N LEU A 907 -26.52 4.86 -14.08
CA LEU A 907 -27.79 5.54 -14.35
C LEU A 907 -28.37 5.13 -15.71
N GLY A 908 -29.68 4.86 -15.75
CA GLY A 908 -30.41 4.50 -16.97
C GLY A 908 -30.25 3.04 -17.44
N GLU A 909 -29.50 2.21 -16.72
CA GLU A 909 -29.43 0.78 -17.01
C GLU A 909 -30.65 0.03 -16.44
N THR A 910 -31.23 -0.87 -17.23
CA THR A 910 -32.19 -1.86 -16.72
C THR A 910 -31.40 -3.00 -16.11
N LEU A 911 -31.58 -3.22 -14.80
CA LEU A 911 -31.00 -4.35 -14.11
C LEU A 911 -31.70 -5.63 -14.59
N SER A 912 -30.92 -6.60 -15.06
CA SER A 912 -31.41 -7.93 -15.43
C SER A 912 -30.73 -8.98 -14.56
N LEU A 913 -31.53 -9.66 -13.74
CA LEU A 913 -31.10 -10.75 -12.89
C LEU A 913 -31.58 -12.08 -13.48
N LYS A 914 -30.70 -13.08 -13.53
CA LYS A 914 -31.05 -14.41 -14.03
C LYS A 914 -30.94 -15.44 -12.92
N CYS A 915 -32.00 -16.21 -12.71
CA CYS A 915 -32.02 -17.31 -11.76
C CYS A 915 -31.42 -18.56 -12.43
N VAL A 916 -30.19 -18.91 -12.04
CA VAL A 916 -29.41 -19.98 -12.68
C VAL A 916 -29.21 -21.16 -11.74
N ASP A 917 -29.11 -22.35 -12.32
CA ASP A 917 -28.72 -23.54 -11.56
C ASP A 917 -27.28 -23.35 -11.09
N PRO A 918 -27.01 -23.61 -9.81
CA PRO A 918 -25.67 -23.50 -9.31
C PRO A 918 -24.77 -24.58 -9.90
N PRO A 919 -23.47 -24.35 -9.93
CA PRO A 919 -22.52 -25.23 -10.61
C PRO A 919 -22.53 -26.70 -10.17
N PHE A 920 -23.02 -26.99 -8.97
CA PHE A 920 -23.03 -28.31 -8.35
C PHE A 920 -24.20 -29.22 -8.75
N ALA A 921 -25.19 -28.72 -9.50
CA ALA A 921 -26.53 -29.34 -9.58
C ALA A 921 -26.86 -30.19 -10.82
N GLN A 922 -25.88 -30.56 -11.67
CA GLN A 922 -26.20 -31.30 -12.91
C GLN A 922 -26.93 -32.63 -12.60
N GLY A 923 -28.25 -32.64 -12.86
CA GLY A 923 -29.12 -33.81 -12.74
C GLY A 923 -29.91 -33.94 -11.43
N GLN A 924 -29.83 -32.99 -10.49
CA GLN A 924 -30.59 -33.03 -9.22
C GLN A 924 -31.37 -31.72 -8.97
N LYS A 925 -32.44 -31.77 -8.18
CA LYS A 925 -33.16 -30.58 -7.74
C LYS A 925 -32.38 -29.91 -6.60
N THR A 926 -31.68 -28.81 -6.90
CA THR A 926 -31.05 -27.94 -5.92
C THR A 926 -31.74 -26.58 -5.88
N ASP A 927 -31.32 -25.76 -4.92
CA ASP A 927 -31.52 -24.31 -4.89
C ASP A 927 -30.91 -23.65 -6.13
N LYS A 928 -31.49 -22.53 -6.58
CA LYS A 928 -30.94 -21.67 -7.64
C LYS A 928 -30.54 -20.31 -7.07
N PHE A 929 -29.62 -19.62 -7.77
CA PHE A 929 -29.08 -18.33 -7.36
C PHE A 929 -29.43 -17.25 -8.37
N TRP A 930 -29.54 -16.01 -7.90
CA TRP A 930 -29.61 -14.85 -8.76
C TRP A 930 -28.22 -14.42 -9.19
N TRP A 931 -28.05 -14.24 -10.49
CA TRP A 931 -26.85 -13.66 -11.08
C TRP A 931 -27.07 -12.16 -11.34
N SER A 932 -26.18 -11.31 -10.83
CA SER A 932 -26.19 -9.85 -10.99
C SER A 932 -24.79 -9.32 -11.34
N GLY A 933 -24.51 -9.14 -12.63
CA GLY A 933 -23.15 -8.82 -13.09
C GLY A 933 -22.16 -9.94 -12.76
N ASP A 934 -21.27 -9.71 -11.81
CA ASP A 934 -20.31 -10.69 -11.25
C ASP A 934 -20.63 -11.16 -9.81
N LEU A 935 -21.89 -11.00 -9.40
CA LEU A 935 -22.43 -11.45 -8.12
C LEU A 935 -23.37 -12.63 -8.31
N MET A 936 -23.26 -13.62 -7.42
CA MET A 936 -24.17 -14.75 -7.30
C MET A 936 -24.72 -14.75 -5.86
N GLU A 937 -26.03 -14.59 -5.71
CA GLU A 937 -26.67 -14.33 -4.41
C GLU A 937 -27.94 -15.17 -4.22
N THR A 938 -28.14 -15.67 -3.01
CA THR A 938 -29.30 -16.51 -2.66
C THR A 938 -30.53 -15.66 -2.33
N PHE A 939 -30.31 -14.44 -1.83
CA PHE A 939 -31.34 -13.50 -1.42
C PHE A 939 -31.03 -12.11 -1.96
N VAL A 940 -31.71 -11.73 -3.05
CA VAL A 940 -31.50 -10.43 -3.69
C VAL A 940 -32.61 -9.47 -3.32
N GLN A 941 -32.20 -8.29 -2.89
CA GLN A 941 -33.04 -7.12 -2.72
C GLN A 941 -32.62 -6.05 -3.72
N VAL A 942 -33.60 -5.36 -4.29
CA VAL A 942 -33.37 -4.25 -5.21
C VAL A 942 -34.09 -2.99 -4.78
N THR A 943 -33.47 -1.85 -5.04
CA THR A 943 -34.05 -0.52 -4.86
C THR A 943 -33.44 0.46 -5.86
N CYS A 944 -33.98 1.67 -5.95
CA CYS A 944 -33.45 2.73 -6.77
C CYS A 944 -32.90 3.83 -5.86
N VAL A 945 -31.72 4.36 -6.18
CA VAL A 945 -31.09 5.44 -5.42
C VAL A 945 -30.77 6.63 -6.29
N LYS A 946 -31.03 7.83 -5.80
CA LYS A 946 -30.63 9.06 -6.46
C LYS A 946 -29.76 9.86 -5.54
N LYS A 947 -28.61 10.32 -6.04
CA LYS A 947 -27.76 11.25 -5.30
C LYS A 947 -28.51 12.56 -5.07
N ILE A 948 -28.51 13.02 -3.83
CA ILE A 948 -29.09 14.31 -3.44
C ILE A 948 -28.13 15.37 -3.96
N GLU A 949 -28.58 16.15 -4.95
CA GLU A 949 -27.82 17.29 -5.51
C GLU A 949 -27.58 18.39 -4.47
#